data_AF-A0AAN6F1J6-F1
#
_entry.id   AF-A0AAN6F1J6-F1
#
_cell.length_a   1.000
_cell.length_b   1.000
_cell.length_c   1.000
_cell.angle_alpha   90.00
_cell.angle_beta   90.00
_cell.angle_gamma   90.00
#
_symmetry.space_group_name_H-M   'P 1'
#
loop_
_entity.id
_entity.type
_entity.pdbx_description
1 polymer ?
#
loop_
_entity_poly.entity_id
_entity_poly.type
_entity_poly.pdbx_seq_one_letter_code
_entity_poly.pdbx_strand_id
1 'polypeptide(L)'
;MTLNKRPGSELNRPSAAKVPRFGDKSSQHDDDSRHPHESGRDTATEIDTQVLDEHATGEELTVTVKFTEAKSVTHFLKPGTSESSHARPFNCLIGTGLLTDTSCSFNYVDDECDHHMCERAAAPQYVEVVVACQDQPDKIIGVCCATLIKKDSHKRCFYSTTAVPLTELTLLAFDLFDRYGRFKQQYRCHPVKRGSGFWQDQLNHGAILLIENIHVREPYRRRGIGLKMVTRLLHAMGRETVTGEFTAVVRPNAAKYFHFQEAVSAILQNQKRAKMLANEDVESIRWFRRLGFRRIGSSIWFGLYCGNQPPQFYIELDHDHDLTKELAGAKINLPEAVAGALARANNKSFLKVMRRQFHNIPFEDDRWMATDEEGNTLLHIAALRFCSDALNWLMEKGPGPAMAEMRNTVGDTPLEALLLELETRRIGKSPGRFVDVDMDSFEGHSRQAVKCIARLRDLELETTLDFKRLAFGCTCGECIMGFLSPRMRYALAVDALAIFETSEEYLDCCSGEEWVWHLMDWLPLLNAHVMRQLSRYKSMRRGFIKLVECIFECLEACLPPDERAIDIVIDGRGDSAIIDKFLMGNGDTEEVVVNIFRGVMMSSVAVTGESADLDYQKGREDYYSLPECRNDHEYQFVIQQCDYFAHDLS
;
A
#
# COMPACT_ATOMS: atom_id res chain seq x y z
N MET A 1 2.83 35.73 -32.11
CA MET A 1 2.11 35.65 -33.41
C MET A 1 0.74 35.02 -33.17
N THR A 2 -0.22 35.24 -34.07
CA THR A 2 -1.65 34.92 -33.86
C THR A 2 -1.98 33.42 -33.82
N LEU A 3 -2.78 33.04 -32.82
CA LEU A 3 -3.42 31.72 -32.68
C LEU A 3 -4.30 31.39 -33.88
N ASN A 4 -4.05 30.24 -34.54
CA ASN A 4 -4.93 29.69 -35.56
C ASN A 4 -5.86 28.62 -34.97
N LYS A 5 -7.16 28.85 -35.13
CA LYS A 5 -8.23 27.90 -34.78
C LYS A 5 -8.17 26.66 -35.67
N ARG A 6 -8.57 25.50 -35.15
CA ARG A 6 -9.06 24.38 -35.97
C ARG A 6 -10.60 24.26 -35.84
N PRO A 7 -11.29 23.76 -36.88
CA PRO A 7 -12.75 23.77 -36.96
C PRO A 7 -13.38 22.61 -36.16
N GLY A 8 -14.64 22.78 -35.77
CA GLY A 8 -15.34 21.85 -34.90
C GLY A 8 -15.99 20.66 -35.61
N SER A 9 -16.42 19.70 -34.80
CA SER A 9 -17.39 18.66 -35.11
C SER A 9 -18.58 18.80 -34.17
N GLU A 10 -19.77 19.01 -34.72
CA GLU A 10 -21.01 19.06 -33.94
C GLU A 10 -21.41 17.65 -33.51
N LEU A 11 -21.62 17.43 -32.20
CA LEU A 11 -22.32 16.26 -31.69
C LEU A 11 -23.44 16.69 -30.74
N ASN A 12 -24.63 16.17 -31.03
CA ASN A 12 -25.89 16.58 -30.41
C ASN A 12 -25.94 16.25 -28.91
N ARG A 13 -26.30 17.23 -28.08
CA ARG A 13 -26.78 16.98 -26.72
C ARG A 13 -28.25 16.51 -26.76
N PRO A 14 -28.63 15.38 -26.13
CA PRO A 14 -30.03 15.09 -25.86
C PRO A 14 -30.55 16.00 -24.75
N SER A 15 -31.76 16.54 -24.93
CA SER A 15 -32.44 17.39 -23.95
C SER A 15 -32.81 16.63 -22.66
N ALA A 16 -32.80 17.34 -21.53
CA ALA A 16 -33.23 16.81 -20.24
C ALA A 16 -34.69 16.33 -20.28
N ALA A 17 -34.90 15.04 -20.00
CA ALA A 17 -36.23 14.46 -19.81
C ALA A 17 -36.77 14.78 -18.40
N LYS A 18 -38.04 15.21 -18.33
CA LYS A 18 -38.72 15.57 -17.08
C LYS A 18 -39.07 14.31 -16.27
N VAL A 19 -38.71 14.30 -14.99
CA VAL A 19 -39.25 13.32 -14.02
C VAL A 19 -40.69 13.71 -13.67
N PRO A 20 -41.70 12.82 -13.85
CA PRO A 20 -43.05 13.08 -13.41
C PRO A 20 -43.20 12.82 -11.91
N ARG A 21 -43.73 13.80 -11.17
CA ARG A 21 -44.21 13.57 -9.79
C ARG A 21 -45.48 12.72 -9.86
N PHE A 22 -45.48 11.55 -9.23
CA PHE A 22 -46.73 10.87 -8.87
C PHE A 22 -47.31 11.55 -7.63
N GLY A 23 -48.60 11.89 -7.69
CA GLY A 23 -49.30 12.66 -6.67
C GLY A 23 -50.20 11.82 -5.77
N ASP A 24 -50.60 12.44 -4.67
CA ASP A 24 -51.56 11.91 -3.71
C ASP A 24 -52.88 11.49 -4.36
N LYS A 25 -53.41 10.35 -3.93
CA LYS A 25 -54.86 10.13 -3.85
C LYS A 25 -55.23 9.40 -2.58
N SER A 26 -55.89 10.14 -1.69
CA SER A 26 -56.69 9.60 -0.60
C SER A 26 -57.92 8.86 -1.11
N SER A 27 -58.28 7.75 -0.47
CA SER A 27 -59.68 7.33 -0.37
C SER A 27 -59.91 6.54 0.92
N GLN A 28 -61.05 6.81 1.55
CA GLN A 28 -61.65 6.09 2.67
C GLN A 28 -61.96 4.61 2.25
N HIS A 29 -62.35 3.66 3.11
CA HIS A 29 -63.26 3.75 4.25
C HIS A 29 -63.14 2.50 5.17
N ASP A 30 -63.78 2.61 6.34
CA ASP A 30 -64.36 1.55 7.20
C ASP A 30 -63.50 0.65 8.13
N ASP A 31 -63.79 0.87 9.42
CA ASP A 31 -64.11 -0.11 10.46
C ASP A 31 -64.17 -1.60 10.05
N ASP A 32 -63.54 -2.46 10.84
CA ASP A 32 -64.34 -3.30 11.74
C ASP A 32 -63.57 -3.67 13.02
N SER A 33 -64.32 -3.83 14.10
CA SER A 33 -63.82 -4.14 15.44
C SER A 33 -63.71 -5.64 15.68
N ARG A 34 -62.63 -6.11 16.31
CA ARG A 34 -62.67 -7.27 17.22
C ARG A 34 -61.39 -7.46 18.06
N HIS A 35 -61.53 -7.25 19.37
CA HIS A 35 -60.73 -7.95 20.38
C HIS A 35 -61.01 -9.47 20.31
N PRO A 36 -60.13 -10.30 20.89
CA PRO A 36 -60.45 -10.73 22.26
C PRO A 36 -59.28 -10.63 23.26
N HIS A 37 -59.66 -10.55 24.53
CA HIS A 37 -58.88 -10.98 25.70
C HIS A 37 -58.34 -12.43 25.47
N GLU A 38 -57.33 -12.97 26.17
CA GLU A 38 -57.07 -12.91 27.61
C GLU A 38 -55.78 -13.67 27.97
N SER A 39 -55.22 -13.40 29.16
CA SER A 39 -54.18 -14.18 29.85
C SER A 39 -52.81 -14.33 29.16
N GLY A 40 -51.66 -14.17 29.82
CA GLY A 40 -51.42 -14.09 31.26
C GLY A 40 -50.50 -15.24 31.70
N ARG A 41 -49.18 -15.00 31.61
CA ARG A 41 -48.15 -15.77 32.34
C ARG A 41 -46.81 -15.05 32.30
N ASP A 42 -46.51 -14.35 33.38
CA ASP A 42 -45.14 -13.95 33.69
C ASP A 42 -44.32 -15.21 33.98
N THR A 43 -43.29 -15.43 33.17
CA THR A 43 -42.14 -16.27 33.55
C THR A 43 -40.89 -15.48 33.24
N ALA A 44 -40.57 -14.55 34.14
CA ALA A 44 -39.26 -13.94 34.19
C ALA A 44 -38.23 -15.06 34.38
N THR A 45 -37.44 -15.33 33.35
CA THR A 45 -36.26 -16.17 33.50
C THR A 45 -35.18 -15.27 34.06
N GLU A 46 -34.94 -15.36 35.37
CA GLU A 46 -33.82 -14.69 36.01
C GLU A 46 -32.52 -15.15 35.31
N ILE A 47 -31.90 -14.25 34.56
CA ILE A 47 -30.55 -14.48 34.06
C ILE A 47 -29.63 -14.32 35.25
N ASP A 48 -29.23 -15.47 35.80
CA ASP A 48 -28.35 -15.62 36.94
C ASP A 48 -27.07 -14.80 36.73
N THR A 49 -27.08 -13.59 37.28
CA THR A 49 -25.99 -12.63 37.11
C THR A 49 -24.92 -12.96 38.14
N GLN A 50 -24.26 -14.10 37.93
CA GLN A 50 -23.14 -14.52 38.77
C GLN A 50 -22.02 -13.48 38.66
N VAL A 51 -22.00 -12.61 39.67
CA VAL A 51 -20.84 -11.80 40.03
C VAL A 51 -19.68 -12.76 40.15
N LEU A 52 -18.72 -12.68 39.23
CA LEU A 52 -17.47 -13.41 39.34
C LEU A 52 -16.77 -12.93 40.59
N ASP A 53 -16.69 -13.84 41.56
CA ASP A 53 -16.07 -13.59 42.86
C ASP A 53 -14.58 -13.30 42.65
N GLU A 54 -14.20 -12.02 42.65
CA GLU A 54 -12.84 -11.54 42.44
C GLU A 54 -11.97 -11.80 43.69
N HIS A 55 -11.81 -13.08 44.03
CA HIS A 55 -10.67 -13.55 44.83
C HIS A 55 -9.38 -13.47 44.01
N ALA A 56 -8.98 -12.23 43.71
CA ALA A 56 -7.68 -11.88 43.20
C ALA A 56 -6.63 -12.23 44.26
N THR A 57 -6.04 -13.42 44.14
CA THR A 57 -4.78 -13.74 44.81
C THR A 57 -3.76 -12.68 44.40
N GLY A 58 -3.30 -11.87 45.36
CA GLY A 58 -2.40 -10.74 45.16
C GLY A 58 -0.97 -11.14 44.81
N GLU A 59 -0.79 -11.86 43.70
CA GLU A 59 0.51 -12.04 43.07
C GLU A 59 0.91 -10.71 42.40
N GLU A 60 1.82 -9.97 43.01
CA GLU A 60 2.42 -8.78 42.38
C GLU A 60 3.20 -9.19 41.12
N LEU A 61 3.03 -8.42 40.04
CA LEU A 61 3.57 -8.74 38.71
C LEU A 61 4.52 -7.64 38.23
N THR A 62 5.75 -8.02 37.94
CA THR A 62 6.71 -7.12 37.30
C THR A 62 6.51 -7.14 35.78
N VAL A 63 6.38 -5.96 35.17
CA VAL A 63 6.31 -5.80 33.70
C VAL A 63 7.51 -4.99 33.23
N THR A 64 8.30 -5.57 32.33
CA THR A 64 9.49 -4.94 31.74
C THR A 64 9.26 -4.74 30.25
N VAL A 65 9.57 -3.55 29.73
CA VAL A 65 9.62 -3.27 28.29
C VAL A 65 11.09 -3.16 27.89
N LYS A 66 11.47 -3.83 26.80
CA LYS A 66 12.82 -3.82 26.23
C LYS A 66 12.74 -3.42 24.77
N PHE A 67 13.68 -2.57 24.37
CA PHE A 67 13.90 -2.18 22.98
C PHE A 67 15.20 -2.82 22.50
N THR A 68 15.24 -3.24 21.24
CA THR A 68 16.44 -3.84 20.63
C THR A 68 16.46 -3.51 19.15
N GLU A 69 17.52 -2.86 18.68
CA GLU A 69 17.71 -2.62 17.25
C GLU A 69 17.92 -3.95 16.51
N ALA A 70 17.36 -4.09 15.30
CA ALA A 70 17.57 -5.25 14.45
C ALA A 70 18.98 -5.28 13.82
N LYS A 71 20.03 -5.38 14.66
CA LYS A 71 21.42 -5.64 14.24
C LYS A 71 21.54 -7.08 13.72
N SER A 72 21.16 -7.30 12.45
CA SER A 72 21.26 -8.56 11.68
C SER A 72 20.82 -9.82 12.45
N VAL A 73 19.50 -10.01 12.57
CA VAL A 73 18.89 -11.07 13.39
C VAL A 73 19.18 -12.47 12.81
N THR A 74 20.24 -13.11 13.31
CA THR A 74 20.52 -14.54 13.08
C THR A 74 20.59 -15.36 14.38
N HIS A 75 20.83 -14.74 15.53
CA HIS A 75 20.71 -15.36 16.85
C HIS A 75 20.34 -14.31 17.91
N PHE A 76 19.45 -14.65 18.85
CA PHE A 76 19.68 -14.57 20.32
C PHE A 76 18.40 -14.92 21.11
N LEU A 77 18.59 -15.69 22.20
CA LEU A 77 17.65 -15.84 23.32
C LEU A 77 18.46 -16.10 24.60
N LYS A 78 18.87 -15.04 25.30
CA LYS A 78 19.30 -15.07 26.73
C LYS A 78 19.06 -13.71 27.38
N PRO A 79 18.40 -13.63 28.56
CA PRO A 79 18.15 -12.36 29.25
C PRO A 79 19.26 -12.00 30.26
N GLY A 80 19.49 -10.68 30.43
CA GLY A 80 20.24 -10.08 31.53
C GLY A 80 19.40 -9.05 32.29
N THR A 81 19.92 -8.58 33.43
CA THR A 81 19.22 -7.84 34.50
C THR A 81 19.79 -6.43 34.75
N SER A 82 18.94 -5.44 35.10
CA SER A 82 19.37 -4.15 35.69
C SER A 82 18.22 -3.35 36.35
N GLU A 83 18.58 -2.33 37.15
CA GLU A 83 17.80 -1.71 38.24
C GLU A 83 16.94 -0.46 37.85
N SER A 84 16.65 0.47 38.77
CA SER A 84 15.48 1.37 38.69
C SER A 84 15.67 2.85 39.07
N SER A 85 14.80 3.74 38.55
CA SER A 85 14.25 4.93 39.24
C SER A 85 13.05 5.55 38.47
N HIS A 86 12.37 6.56 39.03
CA HIS A 86 10.95 6.90 38.73
C HIS A 86 10.67 8.15 37.87
N ALA A 87 9.59 8.09 37.06
CA ALA A 87 8.86 9.26 36.55
C ALA A 87 7.33 8.99 36.42
N ARG A 88 6.60 9.76 35.58
CA ARG A 88 5.18 10.14 35.79
C ARG A 88 4.12 9.55 34.82
N PRO A 89 2.80 9.63 35.15
CA PRO A 89 1.71 9.10 34.33
C PRO A 89 1.14 10.09 33.28
N PHE A 90 0.53 9.52 32.24
CA PHE A 90 -0.21 10.21 31.17
C PHE A 90 -1.59 9.55 31.01
N ASN A 91 -2.63 10.30 30.63
CA ASN A 91 -3.99 9.77 30.47
C ASN A 91 -4.29 9.46 29.00
N CYS A 92 -4.76 8.24 28.72
CA CYS A 92 -5.41 7.87 27.46
C CYS A 92 -6.83 7.38 27.75
N LEU A 93 -7.80 7.78 26.93
CA LEU A 93 -9.21 7.49 27.11
C LEU A 93 -9.56 6.05 26.70
N ILE A 94 -9.30 5.10 27.60
CA ILE A 94 -9.98 3.80 27.62
C ILE A 94 -10.98 3.82 28.78
N GLY A 95 -12.23 3.45 28.50
CA GLY A 95 -13.34 3.55 29.45
C GLY A 95 -13.13 2.72 30.72
N THR A 96 -13.26 3.39 31.87
CA THR A 96 -13.52 2.86 33.23
C THR A 96 -12.58 1.78 33.77
N GLY A 97 -11.66 2.19 34.66
CA GLY A 97 -10.87 1.29 35.50
C GLY A 97 -9.55 1.89 35.98
N LEU A 98 -9.61 2.79 36.98
CA LEU A 98 -8.41 3.43 37.56
C LEU A 98 -7.61 2.42 38.40
N LEU A 99 -6.71 1.67 37.74
CA LEU A 99 -5.71 0.83 38.41
C LEU A 99 -4.47 1.66 38.72
N THR A 100 -4.40 2.13 39.97
CA THR A 100 -3.27 2.86 40.53
C THR A 100 -2.23 1.88 41.10
N ASP A 101 -1.50 1.21 40.22
CA ASP A 101 -0.24 0.57 40.63
C ASP A 101 0.83 0.61 39.53
N THR A 102 1.96 1.26 39.85
CA THR A 102 3.03 1.59 38.89
C THR A 102 4.40 1.65 39.54
N SER A 103 5.02 0.49 39.73
CA SER A 103 6.48 0.35 39.74
C SER A 103 6.92 -0.47 38.53
N CYS A 104 7.33 0.22 37.46
CA CYS A 104 8.04 -0.39 36.33
C CYS A 104 9.29 0.46 36.06
N SER A 105 10.46 -0.17 36.06
CA SER A 105 11.71 0.48 35.64
C SER A 105 11.96 0.24 34.15
N PHE A 106 12.50 1.26 33.50
CA PHE A 106 12.95 1.21 32.11
C PHE A 106 14.48 1.15 32.13
N ASN A 107 15.06 0.27 31.31
CA ASN A 107 16.50 0.21 31.09
C ASN A 107 16.75 0.59 29.62
N TYR A 108 17.30 1.77 29.42
CA TYR A 108 17.70 2.29 28.12
C TYR A 108 19.22 2.30 28.06
N VAL A 109 19.80 1.70 27.03
CA VAL A 109 21.24 1.71 26.76
C VAL A 109 21.40 2.39 25.40
N ASP A 110 21.75 3.66 25.43
CA ASP A 110 22.10 4.43 24.25
C ASP A 110 23.56 4.11 23.92
N ASP A 111 23.80 3.40 22.81
CA ASP A 111 25.14 3.33 22.20
C ASP A 111 25.33 4.64 21.42
N GLU A 112 25.95 5.65 22.04
CA GLU A 112 26.37 6.87 21.33
C GLU A 112 27.28 6.49 20.15
N CYS A 113 26.76 6.64 18.93
CA CYS A 113 27.48 6.31 17.69
C CYS A 113 27.47 7.51 16.76
N ASP A 114 28.66 7.92 16.31
CA ASP A 114 28.94 9.24 15.73
C ASP A 114 28.04 9.63 14.55
N HIS A 115 27.58 10.89 14.58
CA HIS A 115 26.85 11.53 13.49
C HIS A 115 27.76 11.81 12.28
N HIS A 116 27.92 10.83 11.40
CA HIS A 116 28.32 11.09 10.02
C HIS A 116 27.19 10.77 9.04
N MET A 117 26.76 11.82 8.33
CA MET A 117 25.55 11.83 7.49
C MET A 117 25.68 10.94 6.25
N CYS A 118 25.32 9.69 6.42
CA CYS A 118 24.67 8.90 5.39
C CYS A 118 23.46 8.25 6.07
N GLU A 119 22.24 8.64 5.67
CA GLU A 119 20.98 8.11 6.22
C GLU A 119 20.84 6.61 5.91
N ARG A 120 21.53 5.75 6.68
CA ARG A 120 21.14 4.35 6.79
C ARG A 120 19.76 4.33 7.41
N ALA A 121 18.75 3.93 6.63
CA ALA A 121 17.39 3.73 7.11
C ALA A 121 17.43 2.93 8.43
N ALA A 122 16.97 3.56 9.51
CA ALA A 122 17.17 3.04 10.86
C ALA A 122 16.35 1.76 11.04
N ALA A 123 17.04 0.60 11.00
CA ALA A 123 16.42 -0.73 10.91
C ALA A 123 15.25 -0.92 11.90
N PRO A 124 14.22 -1.71 11.52
CA PRO A 124 13.05 -1.93 12.38
C PRO A 124 13.42 -2.26 13.82
N GLN A 125 12.82 -1.54 14.77
CA GLN A 125 13.17 -1.66 16.18
C GLN A 125 12.29 -2.74 16.83
N TYR A 126 12.91 -3.80 17.34
CA TYR A 126 12.21 -4.87 18.04
C TYR A 126 11.88 -4.44 19.46
N VAL A 127 10.67 -4.79 19.92
CA VAL A 127 10.13 -4.43 21.22
C VAL A 127 9.59 -5.68 21.90
N GLU A 128 10.11 -5.98 23.09
CA GLU A 128 9.66 -7.11 23.92
C GLU A 128 9.06 -6.59 25.22
N VAL A 129 7.83 -7.00 25.55
CA VAL A 129 7.24 -6.80 26.87
C VAL A 129 7.19 -8.13 27.60
N VAL A 130 7.95 -8.24 28.68
CA VAL A 130 8.07 -9.45 29.50
C VAL A 130 7.32 -9.23 30.82
N VAL A 131 6.54 -10.22 31.23
CA VAL A 131 5.88 -10.26 32.54
C VAL A 131 6.43 -11.41 33.35
N ALA A 132 6.89 -11.12 34.57
CA ALA A 132 7.38 -12.09 35.53
C ALA A 132 6.60 -12.00 36.86
N CYS A 133 6.67 -13.07 37.64
CA CYS A 133 6.20 -13.07 39.03
C CYS A 133 7.22 -12.32 39.91
N GLN A 134 6.77 -11.41 40.77
CA GLN A 134 7.69 -10.59 41.57
C GLN A 134 8.59 -11.41 42.50
N ASP A 135 8.06 -12.48 43.10
CA ASP A 135 8.82 -13.40 43.96
C ASP A 135 9.82 -14.28 43.17
N GLN A 136 9.67 -14.35 41.84
CA GLN A 136 10.44 -15.23 40.96
C GLN A 136 10.70 -14.51 39.61
N PRO A 137 11.57 -13.48 39.56
CA PRO A 137 11.76 -12.64 38.36
C PRO A 137 12.26 -13.43 37.14
N ASP A 138 13.01 -14.51 37.34
CA ASP A 138 13.43 -15.43 36.26
C ASP A 138 12.26 -16.22 35.64
N LYS A 139 11.12 -16.30 36.34
CA LYS A 139 9.92 -17.00 35.91
C LYS A 139 9.02 -16.08 35.09
N ILE A 140 9.41 -15.89 33.84
CA ILE A 140 8.59 -15.26 32.81
C ILE A 140 7.25 -16.01 32.70
N ILE A 141 6.13 -15.34 32.96
CA ILE A 141 4.77 -15.88 32.85
C ILE A 141 4.03 -15.39 31.60
N GLY A 142 4.48 -14.30 30.99
CA GLY A 142 3.97 -13.82 29.71
C GLY A 142 5.02 -13.02 28.92
N VAL A 143 4.87 -13.03 27.60
CA VAL A 143 5.71 -12.27 26.66
C VAL A 143 4.80 -11.68 25.57
N CYS A 144 5.05 -10.43 25.19
CA CYS A 144 4.49 -9.79 24.00
C CYS A 144 5.66 -9.29 23.14
N CYS A 145 5.65 -9.65 21.86
CA CYS A 145 6.69 -9.29 20.89
C CYS A 145 6.09 -8.37 19.83
N ALA A 146 6.77 -7.29 19.49
CA ALA A 146 6.36 -6.38 18.44
C ALA A 146 7.57 -5.77 17.71
N THR A 147 7.33 -5.26 16.51
CA THR A 147 8.32 -4.56 15.68
C THR A 147 7.80 -3.17 15.33
N LEU A 148 8.55 -2.13 15.73
CA LEU A 148 8.29 -0.73 15.42
C LEU A 148 8.95 -0.35 14.08
N ILE A 149 8.12 0.09 13.14
CA ILE A 149 8.46 0.44 11.77
C ILE A 149 8.31 1.96 11.62
N LYS A 150 9.44 2.68 11.63
CA LYS A 150 9.49 4.11 11.36
C LYS A 150 9.32 4.34 9.85
N LYS A 151 8.07 4.26 9.37
CA LYS A 151 7.74 4.16 7.94
C LYS A 151 8.35 5.28 7.10
N ASP A 152 8.36 6.51 7.62
CA ASP A 152 8.90 7.68 6.95
C ASP A 152 10.41 7.60 6.69
N SER A 153 11.20 6.94 7.56
CA SER A 153 12.65 6.72 7.35
C SER A 153 12.96 5.56 6.41
N HIS A 154 11.96 4.87 5.87
CA HIS A 154 12.10 3.66 5.06
C HIS A 154 11.47 3.74 3.67
N LYS A 155 10.79 4.84 3.31
CA LYS A 155 9.91 4.83 2.12
C LYS A 155 10.63 4.51 0.81
N ARG A 156 11.86 5.03 0.60
CA ARG A 156 12.67 4.74 -0.61
C ARG A 156 12.85 3.24 -0.86
N CYS A 157 13.05 2.49 0.22
CA CYS A 157 13.45 1.08 0.25
C CYS A 157 12.49 0.24 1.11
N PHE A 158 11.18 0.55 1.12
CA PHE A 158 10.26 -0.01 2.11
C PHE A 158 10.11 -1.52 1.95
N TYR A 159 9.92 -2.00 0.73
CA TYR A 159 9.92 -3.45 0.46
C TYR A 159 11.29 -4.08 0.75
N SER A 160 12.40 -3.54 0.24
CA SER A 160 13.73 -4.15 0.46
C SER A 160 14.13 -4.22 1.94
N THR A 161 13.71 -3.25 2.76
CA THR A 161 13.94 -3.28 4.22
C THR A 161 12.98 -4.21 4.98
N THR A 162 11.80 -4.53 4.44
CA THR A 162 10.79 -5.39 5.09
C THR A 162 10.71 -6.81 4.51
N ALA A 163 11.35 -7.09 3.38
CA ALA A 163 11.29 -8.35 2.65
C ALA A 163 12.21 -9.45 3.21
N VAL A 164 13.25 -9.10 3.98
CA VAL A 164 14.31 -10.04 4.38
C VAL A 164 14.57 -9.96 5.89
N PRO A 165 14.46 -11.09 6.65
CA PRO A 165 13.94 -12.40 6.23
C PRO A 165 12.41 -12.41 6.08
N LEU A 166 11.90 -13.40 5.33
CA LEU A 166 10.46 -13.61 5.15
C LEU A 166 9.76 -13.86 6.49
N THR A 167 9.08 -12.83 6.99
CA THR A 167 8.53 -12.71 8.34
C THR A 167 7.09 -12.22 8.31
N GLU A 168 6.46 -12.05 9.48
CA GLU A 168 5.16 -11.40 9.57
C GLU A 168 5.21 -9.94 9.09
N LEU A 169 6.34 -9.26 9.29
CA LEU A 169 6.65 -7.93 8.73
C LEU A 169 6.59 -7.93 7.19
N THR A 170 7.17 -8.93 6.53
CA THR A 170 7.10 -9.07 5.07
C THR A 170 5.67 -9.24 4.58
N LEU A 171 4.87 -10.08 5.27
CA LEU A 171 3.46 -10.27 4.92
C LEU A 171 2.65 -8.97 5.11
N LEU A 172 2.93 -8.21 6.16
CA LEU A 172 2.29 -6.91 6.42
C LEU A 172 2.60 -5.92 5.29
N ALA A 173 3.88 -5.75 4.96
CA ALA A 173 4.36 -4.84 3.94
C ALA A 173 3.70 -5.14 2.59
N PHE A 174 3.76 -6.40 2.14
CA PHE A 174 3.27 -6.81 0.83
C PHE A 174 1.74 -6.95 0.74
N ASP A 175 1.01 -7.14 1.85
CA ASP A 175 -0.46 -7.16 1.79
C ASP A 175 -1.01 -5.73 1.75
N LEU A 176 -0.63 -4.88 2.73
CA LEU A 176 -1.27 -3.57 2.97
C LEU A 176 -0.65 -2.39 2.21
N PHE A 177 0.65 -2.41 1.90
CA PHE A 177 1.38 -1.25 1.39
C PHE A 177 1.92 -1.48 -0.02
N ASP A 178 2.24 -0.40 -0.73
CA ASP A 178 3.03 -0.45 -1.97
C ASP A 178 4.54 -0.45 -1.69
N ARG A 179 5.37 -0.47 -2.76
CA ARG A 179 6.85 -0.50 -2.66
C ARG A 179 7.45 0.67 -1.87
N TYR A 180 6.66 1.73 -1.63
CA TYR A 180 7.05 2.96 -0.92
C TYR A 180 6.43 3.09 0.48
N GLY A 181 5.76 2.05 0.99
CA GLY A 181 5.12 2.10 2.30
C GLY A 181 3.86 2.97 2.33
N ARG A 182 3.15 3.11 1.21
CA ARG A 182 1.86 3.82 1.14
C ARG A 182 0.72 2.83 1.08
N PHE A 183 -0.36 3.13 1.78
CA PHE A 183 -1.48 2.24 1.96
C PHE A 183 -2.24 2.03 0.65
N LYS A 184 -2.36 0.76 0.22
CA LYS A 184 -2.86 0.42 -1.12
C LYS A 184 -4.26 0.97 -1.33
N GLN A 185 -4.48 1.56 -2.51
CA GLN A 185 -5.75 2.16 -2.93
C GLN A 185 -6.94 1.17 -2.82
N GLN A 186 -6.69 -0.15 -2.97
CA GLN A 186 -7.72 -1.18 -2.79
C GLN A 186 -8.34 -1.24 -1.39
N TYR A 187 -7.66 -0.73 -0.35
CA TYR A 187 -8.23 -0.67 1.00
C TYR A 187 -8.79 0.71 1.37
N ARG A 188 -8.58 1.71 0.49
CA ARG A 188 -9.12 3.07 0.63
C ARG A 188 -10.44 3.22 -0.13
N CYS A 189 -10.41 2.97 -1.43
CA CYS A 189 -11.47 3.38 -2.36
C CYS A 189 -12.34 2.23 -2.89
N HIS A 190 -11.84 0.99 -2.90
CA HIS A 190 -12.49 -0.13 -3.58
C HIS A 190 -13.85 -0.50 -2.94
N PRO A 191 -14.93 -0.74 -3.72
CA PRO A 191 -16.29 -0.93 -3.20
C PRO A 191 -16.41 -1.98 -2.08
N VAL A 192 -15.78 -3.15 -2.27
CA VAL A 192 -15.76 -4.27 -1.29
C VAL A 192 -14.53 -4.23 -0.38
N LYS A 193 -13.33 -4.32 -0.94
CA LYS A 193 -12.05 -4.45 -0.20
C LYS A 193 -11.71 -3.34 0.80
N ARG A 194 -12.31 -2.14 0.72
CA ARG A 194 -12.16 -1.10 1.76
C ARG A 194 -12.79 -1.48 3.11
N GLY A 195 -13.57 -2.55 3.17
CA GLY A 195 -14.28 -2.97 4.38
C GLY A 195 -15.23 -1.87 4.87
N SER A 196 -15.12 -1.49 6.14
CA SER A 196 -15.88 -0.38 6.74
C SER A 196 -15.48 1.00 6.21
N GLY A 197 -14.34 1.11 5.50
CA GLY A 197 -13.79 2.40 5.09
C GLY A 197 -13.26 3.25 6.25
N PHE A 198 -13.08 2.68 7.45
CA PHE A 198 -12.59 3.40 8.63
C PHE A 198 -11.20 4.03 8.42
N TRP A 199 -10.30 3.31 7.73
CA TRP A 199 -8.87 3.66 7.68
C TRP A 199 -8.55 4.81 6.74
N GLN A 200 -9.16 4.88 5.55
CA GLN A 200 -8.82 5.85 4.50
C GLN A 200 -7.30 6.04 4.40
N ASP A 201 -6.78 7.26 4.54
CA ASP A 201 -5.36 7.55 4.47
C ASP A 201 -4.60 7.47 5.81
N GLN A 202 -5.25 7.13 6.93
CA GLN A 202 -4.62 7.10 8.28
C GLN A 202 -3.33 6.25 8.32
N LEU A 203 -3.29 5.13 7.59
CA LEU A 203 -2.13 4.23 7.50
C LEU A 203 -0.97 4.79 6.62
N ASN A 204 -1.15 5.92 5.95
CA ASN A 204 -0.07 6.62 5.27
C ASN A 204 0.82 7.42 6.24
N HIS A 205 0.35 7.74 7.45
CA HIS A 205 1.02 8.64 8.38
C HIS A 205 1.56 7.92 9.62
N GLY A 206 2.66 8.43 10.16
CA GLY A 206 3.25 7.97 11.41
C GLY A 206 3.93 6.59 11.34
N ALA A 207 4.36 6.11 12.50
CA ALA A 207 4.99 4.81 12.64
C ALA A 207 3.94 3.67 12.67
N ILE A 208 4.37 2.46 12.35
CA ILE A 208 3.55 1.24 12.51
C ILE A 208 4.18 0.37 13.59
N LEU A 209 3.38 -0.10 14.54
CA LEU A 209 3.78 -1.09 15.52
C LEU A 209 3.14 -2.44 15.18
N LEU A 210 3.89 -3.34 14.55
CA LEU A 210 3.42 -4.69 14.26
C LEU A 210 3.52 -5.57 15.52
N ILE A 211 2.41 -6.01 16.08
CA ILE A 211 2.36 -6.96 17.21
C ILE A 211 2.42 -8.39 16.67
N GLU A 212 3.57 -9.04 16.86
CA GLU A 212 3.89 -10.33 16.26
C GLU A 212 3.52 -11.52 17.17
N ASN A 213 3.67 -11.40 18.48
CA ASN A 213 3.33 -12.50 19.39
C ASN A 213 2.78 -12.00 20.72
N ILE A 214 1.83 -12.75 21.29
CA ILE A 214 1.31 -12.54 22.65
C ILE A 214 1.13 -13.91 23.27
N HIS A 215 1.98 -14.25 24.24
CA HIS A 215 1.95 -15.53 24.93
C HIS A 215 1.75 -15.33 26.44
N VAL A 216 0.83 -16.09 27.02
CA VAL A 216 0.66 -16.22 28.47
C VAL A 216 0.67 -17.71 28.83
N ARG A 217 1.55 -18.08 29.77
CA ARG A 217 1.68 -19.46 30.26
C ARG A 217 0.36 -19.95 30.85
N GLU A 218 0.05 -21.22 30.63
CA GLU A 218 -1.27 -21.80 30.91
C GLU A 218 -1.82 -21.56 32.33
N PRO A 219 -1.06 -21.74 33.41
CA PRO A 219 -1.55 -21.49 34.78
C PRO A 219 -1.92 -20.03 35.08
N TYR A 220 -1.52 -19.10 34.20
CA TYR A 220 -1.68 -17.65 34.35
C TYR A 220 -2.64 -17.03 33.31
N ARG A 221 -3.20 -17.85 32.40
CA ARG A 221 -4.22 -17.40 31.45
C ARG A 221 -5.49 -16.94 32.19
N ARG A 222 -6.33 -16.16 31.51
CA ARG A 222 -7.57 -15.54 32.03
C ARG A 222 -7.40 -14.49 33.14
N ARG A 223 -6.19 -14.26 33.68
CA ARG A 223 -5.90 -13.23 34.71
C ARG A 223 -5.63 -11.80 34.16
N GLY A 224 -6.17 -11.47 32.98
CA GLY A 224 -5.97 -10.16 32.33
C GLY A 224 -4.53 -9.82 31.87
N ILE A 225 -3.55 -10.73 32.02
CA ILE A 225 -2.12 -10.44 31.73
C ILE A 225 -1.88 -10.00 30.28
N GLY A 226 -2.53 -10.63 29.29
CA GLY A 226 -2.41 -10.24 27.89
C GLY A 226 -2.84 -8.79 27.62
N LEU A 227 -3.94 -8.35 28.25
CA LEU A 227 -4.41 -6.95 28.19
C LEU A 227 -3.34 -6.03 28.81
N LYS A 228 -2.85 -6.35 30.02
CA LYS A 228 -1.81 -5.57 30.69
C LYS A 228 -0.55 -5.43 29.82
N MET A 229 -0.11 -6.49 29.12
CA MET A 229 1.04 -6.44 28.21
C MET A 229 0.79 -5.51 27.02
N VAL A 230 -0.35 -5.64 26.32
CA VAL A 230 -0.64 -4.78 25.16
C VAL A 230 -0.82 -3.32 25.58
N THR A 231 -1.54 -3.03 26.66
CA THR A 231 -1.68 -1.64 27.15
C THR A 231 -0.33 -1.02 27.53
N ARG A 232 0.57 -1.77 28.17
CA ARG A 232 1.92 -1.29 28.50
C ARG A 232 2.78 -1.08 27.24
N LEU A 233 2.69 -1.98 26.25
CA LEU A 233 3.35 -1.84 24.95
C LEU A 233 2.90 -0.55 24.23
N LEU A 234 1.59 -0.33 24.09
CA LEU A 234 1.04 0.84 23.40
C LEU A 234 1.46 2.15 24.10
N HIS A 235 1.39 2.20 25.43
CA HIS A 235 1.82 3.37 26.20
C HIS A 235 3.35 3.60 26.15
N ALA A 236 4.17 2.55 25.97
CA ALA A 236 5.59 2.72 25.72
C ALA A 236 5.84 3.30 24.30
N MET A 237 5.15 2.80 23.27
CA MET A 237 5.34 3.31 21.91
C MET A 237 4.92 4.77 21.75
N GLY A 238 3.85 5.21 22.43
CA GLY A 238 3.44 6.62 22.43
C GLY A 238 4.43 7.58 23.13
N ARG A 239 5.49 7.06 23.76
CA ARG A 239 6.63 7.86 24.26
C ARG A 239 7.82 7.84 23.29
N GLU A 240 7.96 6.75 22.53
CA GLU A 240 9.12 6.51 21.66
C GLU A 240 8.95 7.08 20.24
N THR A 241 7.72 7.38 19.82
CA THR A 241 7.46 8.06 18.54
C THR A 241 7.49 9.57 18.69
N VAL A 242 8.19 10.25 17.78
CA VAL A 242 8.46 11.70 17.84
C VAL A 242 7.18 12.55 17.97
N THR A 243 6.10 12.13 17.31
CA THR A 243 4.79 12.81 17.35
C THR A 243 3.85 12.25 18.43
N GLY A 244 4.23 11.16 19.10
CA GLY A 244 3.33 10.30 19.86
C GLY A 244 2.36 9.47 19.02
N GLU A 245 2.34 9.65 17.69
CA GLU A 245 1.36 9.02 16.79
C GLU A 245 1.90 7.78 16.09
N PHE A 246 1.12 6.69 16.14
CA PHE A 246 1.41 5.43 15.45
C PHE A 246 0.14 4.62 15.23
N THR A 247 0.19 3.64 14.32
CA THR A 247 -0.85 2.61 14.23
C THR A 247 -0.29 1.27 14.72
N ALA A 248 -0.88 0.70 15.77
CA ALA A 248 -0.61 -0.68 16.14
C ALA A 248 -1.34 -1.62 15.17
N VAL A 249 -0.65 -2.61 14.61
CA VAL A 249 -1.22 -3.56 13.64
C VAL A 249 -0.93 -4.98 14.10
N VAL A 250 -1.86 -5.91 13.87
CA VAL A 250 -1.76 -7.31 14.29
C VAL A 250 -2.53 -8.23 13.35
N ARG A 251 -2.03 -9.46 13.16
CA ARG A 251 -2.82 -10.57 12.62
C ARG A 251 -3.47 -11.33 13.79
N PRO A 252 -4.79 -11.25 14.02
CA PRO A 252 -5.45 -11.83 15.18
C PRO A 252 -5.69 -13.34 15.00
N ASN A 253 -4.62 -14.13 15.03
CA ASN A 253 -4.70 -15.59 14.90
C ASN A 253 -3.61 -16.27 15.73
N ALA A 254 -4.01 -17.00 16.78
CA ALA A 254 -3.08 -17.69 17.68
C ALA A 254 -2.33 -18.86 17.03
N ALA A 255 -2.86 -19.41 15.92
CA ALA A 255 -2.29 -20.48 15.13
C ALA A 255 -1.51 -19.98 13.89
N LYS A 256 -1.26 -18.66 13.76
CA LYS A 256 -0.69 -18.07 12.52
C LYS A 256 0.64 -18.65 12.06
N TYR A 257 1.45 -19.20 12.96
CA TYR A 257 2.69 -19.92 12.64
C TYR A 257 2.44 -21.20 11.80
N PHE A 258 1.36 -21.94 12.09
CA PHE A 258 0.98 -23.12 11.31
C PHE A 258 0.44 -22.76 9.91
N HIS A 259 -0.18 -21.58 9.80
CA HIS A 259 -0.74 -21.03 8.55
C HIS A 259 0.16 -19.99 7.89
N PHE A 260 1.46 -19.93 8.25
CA PHE A 260 2.38 -18.94 7.69
C PHE A 260 2.59 -19.17 6.20
N GLN A 261 2.85 -20.42 5.79
CA GLN A 261 3.09 -20.75 4.38
C GLN A 261 1.85 -20.55 3.50
N GLU A 262 0.65 -20.73 4.05
CA GLU A 262 -0.61 -20.43 3.34
C GLU A 262 -0.77 -18.91 3.14
N ALA A 263 -0.38 -18.10 4.11
CA ALA A 263 -0.38 -16.64 3.99
C ALA A 263 0.69 -16.12 3.02
N VAL A 264 1.87 -16.75 3.00
CA VAL A 264 2.92 -16.50 1.99
C VAL A 264 2.38 -16.70 0.57
N SER A 265 1.72 -17.83 0.28
CA SER A 265 1.11 -18.06 -1.03
C SER A 265 -0.05 -17.10 -1.32
N ALA A 266 -0.89 -16.77 -0.33
CA ALA A 266 -2.03 -15.88 -0.51
C ALA A 266 -1.67 -14.41 -0.76
N ILE A 267 -0.57 -13.93 -0.18
CA ILE A 267 -0.14 -12.53 -0.26
C ILE A 267 0.91 -12.32 -1.36
N LEU A 268 1.93 -13.18 -1.44
CA LEU A 268 3.06 -13.00 -2.35
C LEU A 268 2.92 -13.75 -3.69
N GLN A 269 1.98 -14.69 -3.78
CA GLN A 269 1.77 -15.51 -4.98
C GLN A 269 0.33 -15.45 -5.49
N ASN A 270 -0.51 -14.61 -4.86
CA ASN A 270 -1.94 -14.45 -5.12
C ASN A 270 -2.71 -15.79 -5.21
N GLN A 271 -2.35 -16.77 -4.37
CA GLN A 271 -2.87 -18.14 -4.42
C GLN A 271 -3.50 -18.58 -3.10
N LYS A 272 -4.69 -19.18 -3.16
CA LYS A 272 -5.45 -19.71 -2.02
C LYS A 272 -5.82 -18.63 -1.00
N ARG A 273 -5.97 -17.39 -1.47
CA ARG A 273 -6.32 -16.24 -0.62
C ARG A 273 -7.66 -16.45 0.08
N ALA A 274 -8.63 -17.04 -0.62
CA ALA A 274 -9.90 -17.53 -0.07
C ALA A 274 -9.71 -18.44 1.17
N LYS A 275 -8.84 -19.46 1.03
CA LYS A 275 -8.57 -20.44 2.09
C LYS A 275 -7.86 -19.81 3.29
N MET A 276 -6.91 -18.92 3.06
CA MET A 276 -6.24 -18.16 4.12
C MET A 276 -7.25 -17.32 4.91
N LEU A 277 -8.14 -16.61 4.22
CA LEU A 277 -9.18 -15.77 4.82
C LEU A 277 -10.27 -16.59 5.52
N ALA A 278 -10.47 -17.87 5.18
CA ALA A 278 -11.38 -18.76 5.89
C ALA A 278 -10.83 -19.29 7.24
N ASN A 279 -9.50 -19.23 7.44
CA ASN A 279 -8.80 -19.72 8.63
C ASN A 279 -8.71 -18.64 9.73
N GLU A 280 -9.83 -17.99 10.05
CA GLU A 280 -9.91 -16.99 11.11
C GLU A 280 -10.02 -17.60 12.52
N ASP A 281 -9.35 -16.97 13.48
CA ASP A 281 -9.45 -17.30 14.90
C ASP A 281 -10.45 -16.36 15.57
N VAL A 282 -11.69 -16.83 15.69
CA VAL A 282 -12.83 -16.05 16.22
C VAL A 282 -12.58 -15.57 17.65
N GLU A 283 -11.85 -16.32 18.48
CA GLU A 283 -11.56 -15.91 19.85
C GLU A 283 -10.47 -14.83 19.90
N SER A 284 -9.41 -14.95 19.09
CA SER A 284 -8.42 -13.88 18.94
C SER A 284 -9.04 -12.61 18.37
N ILE A 285 -9.87 -12.71 17.32
CA ILE A 285 -10.60 -11.57 16.74
C ILE A 285 -11.46 -10.89 17.82
N ARG A 286 -12.31 -11.65 18.53
CA ARG A 286 -13.16 -11.10 19.61
C ARG A 286 -12.34 -10.46 20.72
N TRP A 287 -11.15 -10.99 21.02
CA TRP A 287 -10.27 -10.41 22.02
C TRP A 287 -9.67 -9.06 21.55
N PHE A 288 -9.12 -8.99 20.34
CA PHE A 288 -8.59 -7.74 19.78
C PHE A 288 -9.68 -6.67 19.54
N ARG A 289 -10.89 -7.08 19.13
CA ARG A 289 -12.09 -6.21 19.05
C ARG A 289 -12.34 -5.47 20.37
N ARG A 290 -12.25 -6.16 21.50
CA ARG A 290 -12.42 -5.58 22.85
C ARG A 290 -11.29 -4.64 23.26
N LEU A 291 -10.13 -4.71 22.61
CA LEU A 291 -9.04 -3.75 22.75
C LEU A 291 -9.19 -2.53 21.82
N GLY A 292 -10.31 -2.42 21.09
CA GLY A 292 -10.57 -1.35 20.13
C GLY A 292 -9.97 -1.56 18.75
N PHE A 293 -9.31 -2.70 18.48
CA PHE A 293 -8.74 -2.97 17.16
C PHE A 293 -9.85 -3.20 16.11
N ARG A 294 -9.61 -2.67 14.92
CA ARG A 294 -10.51 -2.66 13.76
C ARG A 294 -9.87 -3.35 12.57
N ARG A 295 -10.66 -3.97 11.70
CA ARG A 295 -10.12 -4.66 10.53
C ARG A 295 -9.62 -3.65 9.50
N ILE A 296 -8.47 -3.93 8.88
CA ILE A 296 -7.92 -3.11 7.81
C ILE A 296 -8.47 -3.60 6.47
N GLY A 297 -9.60 -3.02 6.05
CA GLY A 297 -10.32 -3.42 4.84
C GLY A 297 -10.73 -4.90 4.86
N SER A 298 -10.61 -5.61 3.74
CA SER A 298 -10.78 -7.07 3.64
C SER A 298 -9.49 -7.86 3.84
N SER A 299 -8.50 -7.31 4.56
CA SER A 299 -7.24 -8.01 4.86
C SER A 299 -7.35 -8.93 6.09
N ILE A 300 -6.27 -9.67 6.34
CA ILE A 300 -6.06 -10.45 7.58
C ILE A 300 -5.60 -9.58 8.76
N TRP A 301 -5.42 -8.28 8.56
CA TRP A 301 -4.81 -7.38 9.53
C TRP A 301 -5.85 -6.57 10.27
N PHE A 302 -5.60 -6.38 11.56
CA PHE A 302 -6.35 -5.50 12.44
C PHE A 302 -5.43 -4.37 12.89
N GLY A 303 -5.94 -3.15 12.93
CA GLY A 303 -5.21 -1.98 13.39
C GLY A 303 -5.89 -1.29 14.57
N LEU A 304 -5.11 -0.53 15.33
CA LEU A 304 -5.56 0.44 16.33
C LEU A 304 -4.75 1.72 16.13
N TYR A 305 -5.40 2.77 15.63
CA TYR A 305 -4.79 4.09 15.51
C TYR A 305 -4.57 4.68 16.91
N CYS A 306 -3.33 5.03 17.21
CA CYS A 306 -2.87 5.58 18.49
C CYS A 306 -2.27 6.97 18.21
N GLY A 307 -3.14 7.97 18.03
CA GLY A 307 -2.75 9.37 17.81
C GLY A 307 -3.66 10.33 18.56
N ASN A 308 -3.34 11.63 18.51
CA ASN A 308 -4.06 12.64 19.30
C ASN A 308 -5.34 13.13 18.61
N GLN A 309 -5.44 12.95 17.29
CA GLN A 309 -6.64 13.31 16.55
C GLN A 309 -7.71 12.21 16.70
N PRO A 310 -8.98 12.57 17.02
CA PRO A 310 -10.06 11.60 16.94
C PRO A 310 -10.23 11.14 15.48
N PRO A 311 -10.48 9.84 15.23
CA PRO A 311 -10.77 9.37 13.88
C PRO A 311 -11.91 10.16 13.26
N GLN A 312 -11.73 10.62 12.01
CA GLN A 312 -12.73 11.45 11.31
C GLN A 312 -14.10 10.76 11.17
N PHE A 313 -14.14 9.43 11.31
CA PHE A 313 -15.35 8.62 11.24
C PHE A 313 -15.50 7.74 12.49
N TYR A 314 -16.57 7.96 13.25
CA TYR A 314 -16.99 7.05 14.30
C TYR A 314 -17.91 5.97 13.71
N ILE A 315 -17.39 4.75 13.63
CA ILE A 315 -18.16 3.53 13.33
C ILE A 315 -18.15 2.70 14.60
N GLU A 316 -19.28 2.20 15.08
CA GLU A 316 -19.30 1.30 16.25
C GLU A 316 -18.53 0.01 15.95
N LEU A 317 -17.94 -0.61 16.97
CA LEU A 317 -17.11 -1.81 16.78
C LEU A 317 -17.92 -3.00 16.23
N ASP A 318 -19.19 -3.11 16.60
CA ASP A 318 -20.12 -4.15 16.14
C ASP A 318 -20.57 -3.95 14.68
N HIS A 319 -20.34 -2.77 14.12
CA HIS A 319 -20.58 -2.42 12.72
C HIS A 319 -19.31 -2.47 11.85
N ASP A 320 -18.15 -2.82 12.43
CA ASP A 320 -16.91 -2.92 11.65
C ASP A 320 -16.85 -4.21 10.81
N HIS A 321 -16.13 -4.15 9.70
CA HIS A 321 -16.14 -5.22 8.71
C HIS A 321 -15.46 -6.49 9.23
N ASP A 322 -16.16 -7.61 9.14
CA ASP A 322 -15.60 -8.96 9.22
C ASP A 322 -15.81 -9.70 7.89
N LEU A 323 -14.91 -10.65 7.61
CA LEU A 323 -14.87 -11.38 6.36
C LEU A 323 -16.03 -12.38 6.30
N THR A 324 -17.14 -11.96 5.72
CA THR A 324 -18.29 -12.84 5.52
C THR A 324 -17.93 -13.95 4.52
N LYS A 325 -18.12 -15.21 4.95
CA LYS A 325 -17.95 -16.40 4.08
C LYS A 325 -18.89 -16.43 2.87
N GLU A 326 -19.89 -15.55 2.87
CA GLU A 326 -20.99 -15.50 1.90
C GLU A 326 -20.76 -14.52 0.72
N LEU A 327 -19.61 -13.85 0.65
CA LEU A 327 -19.25 -12.98 -0.49
C LEU A 327 -19.19 -13.71 -1.85
N ALA A 328 -19.06 -15.04 -1.84
CA ALA A 328 -19.13 -15.86 -3.04
C ALA A 328 -20.58 -16.11 -3.49
N GLY A 329 -21.04 -15.38 -4.51
CA GLY A 329 -22.37 -15.56 -5.10
C GLY A 329 -22.61 -16.89 -5.84
N ALA A 330 -21.60 -17.76 -5.93
CA ALA A 330 -21.68 -19.02 -6.66
C ALA A 330 -22.24 -20.16 -5.80
N LYS A 331 -23.49 -20.56 -6.10
CA LYS A 331 -24.14 -21.73 -5.49
C LYS A 331 -23.66 -23.08 -6.04
N ILE A 332 -22.82 -23.07 -7.08
CA ILE A 332 -22.45 -24.25 -7.88
C ILE A 332 -20.94 -24.25 -8.09
N ASN A 333 -20.29 -25.35 -7.73
CA ASN A 333 -18.88 -25.59 -8.01
C ASN A 333 -18.69 -26.16 -9.42
N LEU A 334 -17.59 -25.81 -10.08
CA LEU A 334 -17.15 -26.45 -11.32
C LEU A 334 -16.94 -27.96 -11.07
N PRO A 335 -17.47 -28.86 -11.93
CA PRO A 335 -17.25 -30.29 -11.77
C PRO A 335 -15.75 -30.62 -11.78
N GLU A 336 -15.29 -31.48 -10.88
CA GLU A 336 -13.87 -31.79 -10.68
C GLU A 336 -13.15 -32.20 -11.97
N ALA A 337 -13.82 -32.99 -12.83
CA ALA A 337 -13.30 -33.37 -14.14
C ALA A 337 -13.07 -32.18 -15.09
N VAL A 338 -13.89 -31.13 -15.00
CA VAL A 338 -13.76 -29.88 -15.76
C VAL A 338 -12.65 -29.03 -15.14
N ALA A 339 -12.67 -28.80 -13.83
CA ALA A 339 -11.64 -28.04 -13.12
C ALA A 339 -10.23 -28.62 -13.36
N GLY A 340 -10.06 -29.93 -13.19
CA GLY A 340 -8.79 -30.62 -13.46
C GLY A 340 -8.37 -30.59 -14.94
N ALA A 341 -9.30 -30.59 -15.88
CA ALA A 341 -9.00 -30.44 -17.30
C ALA A 341 -8.56 -29.00 -17.65
N LEU A 342 -9.21 -27.99 -17.07
CA LEU A 342 -8.85 -26.58 -17.24
C LEU A 342 -7.50 -26.24 -16.59
N ALA A 343 -7.19 -26.81 -15.42
CA ALA A 343 -5.91 -26.63 -14.74
C ALA A 343 -4.74 -27.12 -15.61
N ARG A 344 -4.83 -28.36 -16.13
CA ARG A 344 -3.79 -29.01 -16.95
C ARG A 344 -3.68 -28.48 -18.39
N ALA A 345 -4.69 -27.76 -18.88
CA ALA A 345 -4.64 -27.20 -20.23
C ALA A 345 -3.54 -26.14 -20.35
N ASN A 346 -2.84 -26.09 -21.49
CA ASN A 346 -2.13 -24.88 -21.93
C ASN A 346 -3.11 -23.91 -22.63
N ASN A 347 -2.72 -22.66 -22.84
CA ASN A 347 -3.62 -21.62 -23.38
C ASN A 347 -4.27 -21.98 -24.74
N LYS A 348 -3.56 -22.70 -25.63
CA LYS A 348 -4.15 -23.17 -26.90
C LYS A 348 -5.21 -24.25 -26.69
N SER A 349 -4.98 -25.15 -25.73
CA SER A 349 -5.92 -26.23 -25.38
C SER A 349 -7.07 -25.77 -24.45
N PHE A 350 -6.90 -24.69 -23.70
CA PHE A 350 -7.86 -24.20 -22.71
C PHE A 350 -9.21 -23.85 -23.36
N LEU A 351 -9.18 -23.04 -24.42
CA LEU A 351 -10.37 -22.74 -25.24
C LEU A 351 -11.01 -24.01 -25.85
N LYS A 352 -10.20 -25.01 -26.24
CA LYS A 352 -10.71 -26.30 -26.76
C LYS A 352 -11.44 -27.10 -25.66
N VAL A 353 -10.92 -27.10 -24.43
CA VAL A 353 -11.59 -27.74 -23.27
C VAL A 353 -12.89 -27.02 -22.96
N MET A 354 -12.90 -25.69 -22.85
CA MET A 354 -14.13 -24.93 -22.59
C MET A 354 -15.19 -25.16 -23.67
N ARG A 355 -14.83 -25.06 -24.96
CA ARG A 355 -15.77 -25.35 -26.06
C ARG A 355 -16.31 -26.78 -25.97
N ARG A 356 -15.48 -27.79 -25.68
CA ARG A 356 -15.95 -29.18 -25.55
C ARG A 356 -17.00 -29.36 -24.44
N GLN A 357 -16.86 -28.64 -23.32
CA GLN A 357 -17.76 -28.80 -22.17
C GLN A 357 -19.01 -27.90 -22.25
N PHE A 358 -18.88 -26.68 -22.76
CA PHE A 358 -19.92 -25.64 -22.66
C PHE A 358 -20.58 -25.25 -23.99
N HIS A 359 -20.09 -25.69 -25.16
CA HIS A 359 -20.65 -25.24 -26.46
C HIS A 359 -22.13 -25.61 -26.68
N ASN A 360 -22.60 -26.69 -26.07
CA ASN A 360 -23.99 -27.17 -26.18
C ASN A 360 -24.85 -26.84 -24.95
N ILE A 361 -24.37 -25.98 -24.04
CA ILE A 361 -25.07 -25.60 -22.82
C ILE A 361 -25.81 -24.25 -23.08
N PRO A 362 -27.15 -24.17 -22.86
CA PRO A 362 -27.89 -22.91 -22.96
C PRO A 362 -27.30 -21.80 -22.07
N PHE A 363 -27.48 -20.53 -22.42
CA PHE A 363 -26.85 -19.42 -21.66
C PHE A 363 -27.53 -19.16 -20.32
N GLU A 364 -28.76 -19.63 -20.17
CA GLU A 364 -29.61 -19.57 -18.99
C GLU A 364 -29.30 -20.68 -17.97
N ASP A 365 -28.35 -21.57 -18.30
CA ASP A 365 -27.95 -22.68 -17.44
C ASP A 365 -26.94 -22.23 -16.37
N ASP A 366 -27.27 -22.43 -15.10
CA ASP A 366 -26.46 -22.00 -13.95
C ASP A 366 -25.01 -22.55 -13.97
N ARG A 367 -24.71 -23.60 -14.76
CA ARG A 367 -23.34 -24.10 -14.94
C ARG A 367 -22.39 -23.08 -15.55
N TRP A 368 -22.89 -22.05 -16.25
CA TRP A 368 -22.05 -20.92 -16.70
C TRP A 368 -21.54 -20.05 -15.55
N MET A 369 -22.29 -20.00 -14.44
CA MET A 369 -21.95 -19.24 -13.23
C MET A 369 -21.22 -20.10 -12.18
N ALA A 370 -20.82 -21.32 -12.54
CA ALA A 370 -20.06 -22.20 -11.67
C ALA A 370 -18.62 -21.71 -11.49
N THR A 371 -18.08 -21.88 -10.28
CA THR A 371 -16.75 -21.37 -9.89
C THR A 371 -15.80 -22.46 -9.43
N ASP A 372 -14.50 -22.15 -9.36
CA ASP A 372 -13.53 -22.96 -8.63
C ASP A 372 -13.59 -22.75 -7.10
N GLU A 373 -12.65 -23.36 -6.37
CA GLU A 373 -12.52 -23.28 -4.90
C GLU A 373 -12.26 -21.85 -4.38
N GLU A 374 -11.86 -20.90 -5.24
CA GLU A 374 -11.65 -19.49 -4.88
C GLU A 374 -12.84 -18.61 -5.32
N GLY A 375 -13.90 -19.18 -5.87
CA GLY A 375 -15.01 -18.42 -6.43
C GLY A 375 -14.69 -17.78 -7.79
N ASN A 376 -13.59 -18.16 -8.44
CA ASN A 376 -13.27 -17.66 -9.78
C ASN A 376 -14.23 -18.26 -10.80
N THR A 377 -14.96 -17.41 -11.53
CA THR A 377 -15.77 -17.84 -12.69
C THR A 377 -14.89 -18.27 -13.86
N LEU A 378 -15.46 -18.89 -14.89
CA LEU A 378 -14.73 -19.20 -16.14
C LEU A 378 -14.00 -17.99 -16.73
N LEU A 379 -14.56 -16.78 -16.57
CA LEU A 379 -13.96 -15.53 -17.06
C LEU A 379 -12.74 -15.10 -16.23
N HIS A 380 -12.79 -15.22 -14.89
CA HIS A 380 -11.62 -15.05 -14.03
C HIS A 380 -10.49 -16.01 -14.42
N ILE A 381 -10.80 -17.30 -14.59
CA ILE A 381 -9.83 -18.34 -14.94
C ILE A 381 -9.22 -18.06 -16.33
N ALA A 382 -10.01 -17.57 -17.30
CA ALA A 382 -9.49 -17.17 -18.60
C ALA A 382 -8.55 -15.94 -18.51
N ALA A 383 -8.89 -14.96 -17.66
CA ALA A 383 -8.13 -13.74 -17.44
C ALA A 383 -6.80 -14.00 -16.74
N LEU A 384 -6.80 -14.69 -15.59
CA LEU A 384 -5.61 -15.07 -14.80
C LEU A 384 -4.61 -15.94 -15.58
N ARG A 385 -5.08 -16.63 -16.63
CA ARG A 385 -4.23 -17.41 -17.55
C ARG A 385 -3.75 -16.61 -18.76
N PHE A 386 -4.14 -15.34 -18.90
CA PHE A 386 -3.93 -14.48 -20.07
C PHE A 386 -4.38 -15.15 -21.37
N CYS A 387 -5.52 -15.84 -21.35
CA CYS A 387 -6.04 -16.55 -22.51
C CYS A 387 -7.01 -15.64 -23.27
N SER A 388 -6.48 -14.67 -24.03
CA SER A 388 -7.29 -13.67 -24.75
C SER A 388 -8.37 -14.29 -25.63
N ASP A 389 -8.09 -15.42 -26.28
CA ASP A 389 -9.02 -16.08 -27.20
C ASP A 389 -10.17 -16.77 -26.44
N ALA A 390 -9.90 -17.25 -25.23
CA ALA A 390 -10.90 -17.77 -24.31
C ALA A 390 -11.76 -16.66 -23.73
N LEU A 391 -11.13 -15.56 -23.33
CA LEU A 391 -11.80 -14.39 -22.76
C LEU A 391 -12.72 -13.74 -23.80
N ASN A 392 -12.24 -13.51 -25.03
CA ASN A 392 -13.06 -13.03 -26.14
C ASN A 392 -14.26 -13.97 -26.39
N TRP A 393 -14.02 -15.28 -26.48
CA TRP A 393 -15.08 -16.26 -26.70
C TRP A 393 -16.12 -16.29 -25.57
N LEU A 394 -15.74 -16.03 -24.31
CA LEU A 394 -16.69 -15.91 -23.20
C LEU A 394 -17.47 -14.58 -23.27
N MET A 395 -16.80 -13.47 -23.56
CA MET A 395 -17.41 -12.12 -23.68
C MET A 395 -18.35 -12.00 -24.90
N GLU A 396 -18.16 -12.82 -25.94
CA GLU A 396 -19.07 -12.96 -27.09
C GLU A 396 -20.33 -13.81 -26.79
N LYS A 397 -20.47 -14.36 -25.59
CA LYS A 397 -21.58 -15.24 -25.20
C LYS A 397 -22.45 -14.58 -24.14
N GLY A 398 -23.73 -14.98 -24.09
CA GLY A 398 -24.73 -14.41 -23.18
C GLY A 398 -24.28 -14.18 -21.73
N PRO A 399 -23.61 -15.13 -21.05
CA PRO A 399 -23.19 -14.95 -19.66
C PRO A 399 -21.90 -14.12 -19.49
N GLY A 400 -21.21 -13.75 -20.57
CA GLY A 400 -19.94 -13.01 -20.52
C GLY A 400 -20.00 -11.70 -19.74
N PRO A 401 -20.90 -10.75 -20.10
CA PRO A 401 -21.07 -9.50 -19.38
C PRO A 401 -21.48 -9.69 -17.91
N ALA A 402 -22.32 -10.67 -17.60
CA ALA A 402 -22.69 -10.98 -16.22
C ALA A 402 -21.47 -11.47 -15.40
N MET A 403 -20.66 -12.37 -15.96
CA MET A 403 -19.43 -12.85 -15.33
C MET A 403 -18.36 -11.77 -15.17
N ALA A 404 -18.40 -10.67 -15.94
CA ALA A 404 -17.44 -9.56 -15.84
C ALA A 404 -17.65 -8.73 -14.56
N GLU A 405 -18.90 -8.63 -14.08
CA GLU A 405 -19.25 -7.94 -12.83
C GLU A 405 -19.29 -8.88 -11.61
N MET A 406 -19.32 -10.20 -11.83
CA MET A 406 -19.25 -11.18 -10.74
C MET A 406 -17.93 -11.07 -9.98
N ARG A 407 -18.01 -11.16 -8.65
CA ARG A 407 -16.85 -11.16 -7.75
C ARG A 407 -16.57 -12.55 -7.22
N ASN A 408 -15.29 -12.90 -7.09
CA ASN A 408 -14.82 -14.15 -6.47
C ASN A 408 -14.91 -14.07 -4.93
N THR A 409 -14.49 -15.14 -4.22
CA THR A 409 -14.56 -15.21 -2.74
C THR A 409 -13.79 -14.09 -2.02
N VAL A 410 -12.78 -13.49 -2.65
CA VAL A 410 -11.97 -12.40 -2.06
C VAL A 410 -12.46 -11.01 -2.48
N GLY A 411 -13.58 -10.97 -3.21
CA GLY A 411 -14.27 -9.76 -3.61
C GLY A 411 -13.73 -9.12 -4.89
N ASP A 412 -12.89 -9.80 -5.68
CA ASP A 412 -12.35 -9.30 -6.95
C ASP A 412 -13.22 -9.71 -8.15
N THR A 413 -13.41 -8.81 -9.12
CA THR A 413 -13.90 -9.12 -10.48
C THR A 413 -12.79 -9.75 -11.34
N PRO A 414 -13.09 -10.30 -12.55
CA PRO A 414 -12.06 -10.82 -13.45
C PRO A 414 -10.99 -9.78 -13.83
N LEU A 415 -11.35 -8.50 -13.89
CA LEU A 415 -10.42 -7.41 -14.18
C LEU A 415 -9.55 -7.10 -12.95
N GLU A 416 -10.15 -6.99 -11.76
CA GLU A 416 -9.41 -6.70 -10.53
C GLU A 416 -8.45 -7.85 -10.19
N ALA A 417 -8.88 -9.10 -10.32
CA ALA A 417 -8.05 -10.29 -10.14
C ALA A 417 -6.89 -10.36 -11.16
N LEU A 418 -7.15 -10.02 -12.43
CA LEU A 418 -6.11 -9.93 -13.46
C LEU A 418 -5.07 -8.85 -13.14
N LEU A 419 -5.51 -7.66 -12.72
CA LEU A 419 -4.60 -6.57 -12.37
C LEU A 419 -3.76 -6.91 -11.13
N LEU A 420 -4.33 -7.59 -10.13
CA LEU A 420 -3.61 -8.07 -8.94
C LEU A 420 -2.56 -9.13 -9.29
N GLU A 421 -2.87 -10.08 -10.17
CA GLU A 421 -1.91 -11.07 -10.67
C GLU A 421 -0.78 -10.43 -11.49
N LEU A 422 -1.07 -9.38 -12.26
CA LEU A 422 -0.08 -8.65 -13.04
C LEU A 422 0.83 -7.78 -12.16
N GLU A 423 0.29 -7.17 -11.11
CA GLU A 423 1.06 -6.46 -10.08
C GLU A 423 1.97 -7.42 -9.32
N THR A 424 1.45 -8.59 -8.92
CA THR A 424 2.24 -9.65 -8.26
C THR A 424 3.44 -10.07 -9.12
N ARG A 425 3.26 -10.15 -10.45
CA ARG A 425 4.36 -10.46 -11.41
C ARG A 425 5.32 -9.31 -11.64
N ARG A 426 4.87 -8.06 -11.49
CA ARG A 426 5.71 -6.85 -11.59
C ARG A 426 6.65 -6.71 -10.40
N ILE A 427 6.22 -7.14 -9.21
CA ILE A 427 7.00 -6.99 -7.97
C ILE A 427 8.17 -7.99 -7.87
N GLY A 428 8.13 -9.08 -8.65
CA GLY A 428 9.18 -10.10 -8.71
C GLY A 428 8.62 -11.51 -8.57
N LYS A 429 9.51 -12.51 -8.45
CA LYS A 429 9.13 -13.90 -8.15
C LYS A 429 9.77 -14.32 -6.83
N SER A 430 9.07 -15.17 -6.08
CA SER A 430 9.61 -15.78 -4.86
C SER A 430 10.06 -17.24 -5.08
N PRO A 431 11.26 -17.52 -5.62
CA PRO A 431 11.81 -18.88 -5.71
C PRO A 431 12.37 -19.36 -4.35
N GLY A 432 11.53 -19.45 -3.31
CA GLY A 432 11.87 -20.12 -2.05
C GLY A 432 11.59 -19.33 -0.77
N ARG A 433 12.59 -19.28 0.13
CA ARG A 433 12.49 -18.67 1.47
C ARG A 433 12.70 -17.16 1.51
N PHE A 434 13.09 -16.55 0.40
CA PHE A 434 13.33 -15.13 0.27
C PHE A 434 12.40 -14.56 -0.80
N VAL A 435 11.99 -13.30 -0.62
CA VAL A 435 11.31 -12.53 -1.66
C VAL A 435 12.39 -11.78 -2.42
N ASP A 436 12.60 -12.17 -3.68
CA ASP A 436 13.49 -11.45 -4.56
C ASP A 436 12.68 -10.33 -5.22
N VAL A 437 12.93 -9.09 -4.79
CA VAL A 437 12.12 -7.92 -5.13
C VAL A 437 12.71 -7.21 -6.35
N ASP A 438 12.80 -7.96 -7.46
CA ASP A 438 13.25 -7.44 -8.74
C ASP A 438 12.09 -6.73 -9.46
N MET A 439 11.77 -5.52 -9.00
CA MET A 439 10.80 -4.62 -9.64
C MET A 439 11.38 -3.91 -10.86
N ASP A 440 12.70 -3.84 -10.92
CA ASP A 440 13.43 -2.97 -11.84
C ASP A 440 13.94 -3.75 -13.06
N SER A 441 13.59 -5.04 -13.19
CA SER A 441 13.63 -5.79 -14.47
C SER A 441 12.29 -5.76 -15.25
N PHE A 442 11.37 -4.85 -14.94
CA PHE A 442 10.02 -4.89 -15.52
C PHE A 442 9.93 -4.38 -16.97
N GLU A 443 10.06 -5.29 -17.94
CA GLU A 443 9.91 -5.00 -19.39
C GLU A 443 8.47 -4.71 -19.86
N GLY A 444 7.47 -4.76 -18.97
CA GLY A 444 6.06 -4.65 -19.31
C GLY A 444 5.30 -5.99 -19.40
N HIS A 445 3.97 -5.91 -19.43
CA HIS A 445 3.08 -7.07 -19.47
C HIS A 445 3.01 -7.69 -20.88
N SER A 446 2.89 -9.02 -20.93
CA SER A 446 2.76 -9.77 -22.19
C SER A 446 1.59 -9.28 -23.07
N ARG A 447 1.75 -9.38 -24.39
CA ARG A 447 0.71 -8.98 -25.37
C ARG A 447 -0.65 -9.63 -25.13
N GLN A 448 -0.66 -10.85 -24.61
CA GLN A 448 -1.87 -11.59 -24.26
C GLN A 448 -2.54 -11.04 -22.99
N ALA A 449 -1.75 -10.64 -21.99
CA ALA A 449 -2.26 -9.96 -20.80
C ALA A 449 -2.87 -8.60 -21.15
N VAL A 450 -2.17 -7.79 -21.97
CA VAL A 450 -2.67 -6.50 -22.46
C VAL A 450 -4.00 -6.65 -23.20
N LYS A 451 -4.14 -7.67 -24.06
CA LYS A 451 -5.42 -7.99 -24.71
C LYS A 451 -6.54 -8.36 -23.72
N CYS A 452 -6.20 -9.08 -22.64
CA CYS A 452 -7.18 -9.42 -21.60
C CYS A 452 -7.63 -8.17 -20.82
N ILE A 453 -6.70 -7.28 -20.45
CA ILE A 453 -7.02 -5.99 -19.82
C ILE A 453 -7.91 -5.16 -20.73
N ALA A 454 -7.51 -4.97 -21.99
CA ALA A 454 -8.25 -4.17 -22.96
C ALA A 454 -9.68 -4.69 -23.14
N ARG A 455 -9.87 -6.01 -23.33
CA ARG A 455 -11.20 -6.59 -23.50
C ARG A 455 -12.07 -6.48 -22.25
N LEU A 456 -11.50 -6.62 -21.04
CA LEU A 456 -12.24 -6.48 -19.78
C LEU A 456 -12.54 -5.02 -19.39
N ARG A 457 -11.80 -4.05 -19.94
CA ARG A 457 -12.10 -2.60 -19.83
C ARG A 457 -12.96 -2.08 -20.99
N ASP A 458 -13.35 -2.94 -21.92
CA ASP A 458 -14.01 -2.60 -23.20
C ASP A 458 -13.28 -1.50 -24.00
N LEU A 459 -11.94 -1.59 -24.03
CA LEU A 459 -11.06 -0.67 -24.76
C LEU A 459 -10.62 -1.24 -26.10
N GLU A 460 -10.74 -0.44 -27.16
CA GLU A 460 -10.10 -0.71 -28.45
C GLU A 460 -8.63 -0.23 -28.41
N LEU A 461 -7.73 -1.00 -29.03
CA LEU A 461 -6.30 -0.70 -29.08
C LEU A 461 -5.95 -0.14 -30.46
N GLU A 462 -6.32 1.12 -30.68
CA GLU A 462 -6.12 1.81 -31.96
C GLU A 462 -4.64 2.11 -32.23
N THR A 463 -3.88 2.52 -31.21
CA THR A 463 -2.48 2.95 -31.36
C THR A 463 -1.48 2.05 -30.63
N THR A 464 -0.21 2.17 -31.04
CA THR A 464 0.92 1.61 -30.29
C THR A 464 1.09 2.24 -28.90
N LEU A 465 0.61 3.47 -28.69
CA LEU A 465 0.64 4.14 -27.39
C LEU A 465 -0.37 3.52 -26.41
N ASP A 466 -1.58 3.18 -26.86
CA ASP A 466 -2.60 2.52 -26.03
C ASP A 466 -2.12 1.15 -25.57
N PHE A 467 -1.48 0.41 -26.49
CA PHE A 467 -0.81 -0.85 -26.16
C PHE A 467 0.31 -0.64 -25.12
N LYS A 468 1.20 0.34 -25.32
CA LYS A 468 2.29 0.64 -24.36
C LYS A 468 1.75 1.04 -22.98
N ARG A 469 0.72 1.90 -22.92
CA ARG A 469 0.06 2.31 -21.67
C ARG A 469 -0.41 1.09 -20.88
N LEU A 470 -1.16 0.18 -21.49
CA LEU A 470 -1.59 -1.04 -20.79
C LEU A 470 -0.45 -2.03 -20.51
N ALA A 471 0.57 -2.11 -21.37
CA ALA A 471 1.74 -2.96 -21.14
C ALA A 471 2.55 -2.51 -19.91
N PHE A 472 2.71 -1.20 -19.73
CA PHE A 472 3.45 -0.61 -18.60
C PHE A 472 2.56 -0.31 -17.37
N GLY A 473 1.36 -0.89 -17.29
CA GLY A 473 0.51 -0.80 -16.10
C GLY A 473 -0.18 0.55 -15.88
N CYS A 474 -0.30 1.40 -16.90
CA CYS A 474 -0.99 2.70 -16.80
C CYS A 474 -2.45 2.53 -16.35
N THR A 475 -2.84 3.24 -15.28
CA THR A 475 -4.21 3.28 -14.78
C THR A 475 -4.93 4.59 -15.08
N CYS A 476 -4.21 5.70 -15.25
CA CYS A 476 -4.82 7.00 -15.60
C CYS A 476 -5.24 7.12 -17.07
N GLY A 477 -4.74 6.26 -17.95
CA GLY A 477 -4.93 6.37 -19.41
C GLY A 477 -4.05 7.43 -20.08
N GLU A 478 -3.39 8.31 -19.32
CA GLU A 478 -2.71 9.50 -19.86
C GLU A 478 -1.19 9.41 -19.94
N CYS A 479 -0.53 8.40 -19.35
CA CYS A 479 0.93 8.30 -19.31
C CYS A 479 1.61 8.56 -20.67
N ILE A 480 2.60 9.46 -20.65
CA ILE A 480 3.49 9.82 -21.76
C ILE A 480 4.33 8.60 -22.13
N MET A 481 4.37 8.29 -23.43
CA MET A 481 5.03 7.11 -24.00
C MET A 481 4.59 5.75 -23.40
N GLY A 482 3.56 5.75 -22.54
CA GLY A 482 3.04 4.60 -21.80
C GLY A 482 3.52 4.49 -20.36
N PHE A 483 4.65 5.12 -19.99
CA PHE A 483 5.32 4.89 -18.71
C PHE A 483 5.36 6.11 -17.78
N LEU A 484 5.68 7.30 -18.29
CA LEU A 484 5.80 8.53 -17.50
C LEU A 484 4.41 9.10 -17.19
N SER A 485 4.01 9.13 -15.92
CA SER A 485 2.68 9.62 -15.54
C SER A 485 2.58 11.15 -15.53
N PRO A 486 1.37 11.73 -15.63
CA PRO A 486 1.20 13.19 -15.54
C PRO A 486 1.72 13.78 -14.23
N ARG A 487 1.48 13.11 -13.08
CA ARG A 487 1.96 13.55 -11.76
C ARG A 487 3.48 13.43 -11.63
N MET A 488 4.07 12.33 -12.09
CA MET A 488 5.54 12.18 -12.08
C MET A 488 6.21 13.25 -12.95
N ARG A 489 5.70 13.47 -14.17
CA ARG A 489 6.16 14.55 -15.08
C ARG A 489 6.11 15.91 -14.39
N TYR A 490 4.99 16.23 -13.73
CA TYR A 490 4.84 17.51 -13.01
C TYR A 490 5.86 17.63 -11.87
N ALA A 491 6.04 16.59 -11.06
CA ALA A 491 7.00 16.60 -9.96
C ALA A 491 8.45 16.80 -10.46
N LEU A 492 8.84 16.10 -11.54
CA LEU A 492 10.14 16.28 -12.20
C LEU A 492 10.30 17.69 -12.78
N ALA A 493 9.25 18.27 -13.35
CA ALA A 493 9.28 19.62 -13.90
C ALA A 493 9.45 20.68 -12.79
N VAL A 494 8.75 20.52 -11.66
CA VAL A 494 8.90 21.43 -10.50
C VAL A 494 10.31 21.36 -9.91
N ASP A 495 10.89 20.16 -9.76
CA ASP A 495 12.24 20.00 -9.21
C ASP A 495 13.32 20.53 -10.18
N ALA A 496 13.19 20.26 -11.48
CA ALA A 496 14.05 20.86 -12.51
C ALA A 496 13.95 22.39 -12.54
N LEU A 497 12.74 22.95 -12.42
CA LEU A 497 12.53 24.40 -12.35
C LEU A 497 13.16 25.01 -11.09
N ALA A 498 12.99 24.37 -9.92
CA ALA A 498 13.58 24.83 -8.67
C ALA A 498 15.11 24.82 -8.73
N ILE A 499 15.72 23.78 -9.30
CA ILE A 499 17.17 23.72 -9.53
C ILE A 499 17.60 24.83 -10.50
N PHE A 500 16.86 25.06 -11.60
CA PHE A 500 17.15 26.12 -12.58
C PHE A 500 17.09 27.52 -11.95
N GLU A 501 15.97 27.91 -11.33
CA GLU A 501 15.76 29.24 -10.75
C GLU A 501 16.79 29.53 -9.66
N THR A 502 17.01 28.57 -8.75
CA THR A 502 18.02 28.68 -7.68
C THR A 502 19.42 28.83 -8.27
N SER A 503 19.77 28.01 -9.26
CA SER A 503 21.09 28.05 -9.91
C SER A 503 21.35 29.37 -10.65
N GLU A 504 20.31 29.95 -11.27
CA GLU A 504 20.40 31.23 -11.98
C GLU A 504 20.51 32.42 -11.00
N GLU A 505 19.71 32.46 -9.93
CA GLU A 505 19.78 33.49 -8.88
C GLU A 505 21.19 33.59 -8.29
N TYR A 506 21.80 32.45 -7.96
CA TYR A 506 23.12 32.40 -7.33
C TYR A 506 24.29 32.59 -8.32
N LEU A 507 24.08 32.51 -9.64
CA LEU A 507 25.15 32.50 -10.65
C LEU A 507 26.06 33.74 -10.64
N ASP A 508 25.46 34.91 -10.40
CA ASP A 508 26.14 36.20 -10.46
C ASP A 508 26.43 36.80 -9.07
N CYS A 509 25.78 36.34 -8.00
CA CYS A 509 25.88 36.92 -6.66
C CYS A 509 26.82 36.20 -5.68
N CYS A 510 27.21 34.93 -5.93
CA CYS A 510 28.12 34.18 -5.07
C CYS A 510 29.34 33.60 -5.80
N SER A 511 30.35 33.18 -5.03
CA SER A 511 31.51 32.43 -5.53
C SER A 511 31.10 31.08 -6.12
N GLY A 512 31.99 30.43 -6.86
CA GLY A 512 31.68 29.09 -7.38
C GLY A 512 31.62 28.00 -6.31
N GLU A 513 32.36 28.15 -5.21
CA GLU A 513 32.29 27.21 -4.08
C GLU A 513 30.95 27.34 -3.34
N GLU A 514 30.49 28.57 -3.07
CA GLU A 514 29.16 28.84 -2.50
C GLU A 514 28.04 28.34 -3.44
N TRP A 515 28.14 28.60 -4.76
CA TRP A 515 27.17 28.12 -5.74
C TRP A 515 27.04 26.59 -5.74
N VAL A 516 28.17 25.86 -5.66
CA VAL A 516 28.16 24.39 -5.58
C VAL A 516 27.59 23.92 -4.24
N TRP A 517 27.89 24.62 -3.14
CA TRP A 517 27.34 24.32 -1.82
C TRP A 517 25.81 24.44 -1.79
N HIS A 518 25.24 25.48 -2.40
CA HIS A 518 23.79 25.68 -2.52
C HIS A 518 23.07 24.59 -3.33
N LEU A 519 23.79 23.84 -4.19
CA LEU A 519 23.20 22.78 -5.02
C LEU A 519 23.57 21.36 -4.60
N MET A 520 24.37 21.21 -3.53
CA MET A 520 24.95 19.91 -3.14
C MET A 520 23.90 18.85 -2.81
N ASP A 521 22.77 19.27 -2.22
CA ASP A 521 21.67 18.38 -1.83
C ASP A 521 20.84 17.89 -3.04
N TRP A 522 20.79 18.67 -4.13
CA TRP A 522 20.12 18.28 -5.39
C TRP A 522 21.03 17.49 -6.34
N LEU A 523 22.37 17.54 -6.15
CA LEU A 523 23.35 16.97 -7.06
C LEU A 523 24.25 15.87 -6.44
N PRO A 524 23.72 14.95 -5.59
CA PRO A 524 24.53 13.98 -4.86
C PRO A 524 25.22 12.92 -5.73
N LEU A 525 24.83 12.76 -7.00
CA LEU A 525 25.47 11.82 -7.94
C LEU A 525 26.53 12.48 -8.84
N LEU A 526 26.61 13.82 -8.91
CA LEU A 526 27.61 14.46 -9.76
C LEU A 526 29.02 14.14 -9.29
N ASN A 527 29.87 13.72 -10.24
CA ASN A 527 31.25 13.36 -9.95
C ASN A 527 32.01 14.49 -9.23
N ALA A 528 32.77 14.16 -8.17
CA ALA A 528 33.57 15.15 -7.42
C ALA A 528 34.59 15.92 -8.29
N HIS A 529 34.96 15.42 -9.47
CA HIS A 529 35.67 16.21 -10.48
C HIS A 529 34.78 17.32 -11.06
N VAL A 530 33.58 16.99 -11.56
CA VAL A 530 32.59 17.91 -12.13
C VAL A 530 32.22 19.01 -11.13
N MET A 531 31.96 18.65 -9.87
CA MET A 531 31.69 19.62 -8.80
C MET A 531 32.86 20.61 -8.60
N ARG A 532 34.11 20.14 -8.65
CA ARG A 532 35.30 21.02 -8.60
C ARG A 532 35.44 21.89 -9.86
N GLN A 533 35.04 21.41 -11.04
CA GLN A 533 35.03 22.22 -12.25
C GLN A 533 33.94 23.32 -12.18
N LEU A 534 32.73 22.98 -11.74
CA LEU A 534 31.63 23.94 -11.51
C LEU A 534 32.04 25.05 -10.52
N SER A 535 32.74 24.68 -9.43
CA SER A 535 33.25 25.65 -8.45
C SER A 535 34.27 26.66 -9.01
N ARG A 536 34.93 26.33 -10.12
CA ARG A 536 35.98 27.15 -10.74
C ARG A 536 35.50 27.92 -11.96
N TYR A 537 34.66 27.30 -12.80
CA TYR A 537 34.35 27.80 -14.14
C TYR A 537 32.89 28.25 -14.25
N LYS A 538 32.67 29.57 -14.18
CA LYS A 538 31.35 30.20 -14.38
C LYS A 538 30.70 29.85 -15.73
N SER A 539 31.52 29.60 -16.76
CA SER A 539 31.05 29.12 -18.07
C SER A 539 30.46 27.71 -18.02
N MET A 540 30.99 26.85 -17.15
CA MET A 540 30.49 25.49 -16.92
C MET A 540 29.16 25.52 -16.16
N ARG A 541 29.06 26.37 -15.12
CA ARG A 541 27.80 26.63 -14.39
C ARG A 541 26.69 27.11 -15.33
N ARG A 542 26.99 28.01 -16.28
CA ARG A 542 26.04 28.42 -17.33
C ARG A 542 25.61 27.26 -18.25
N GLY A 543 26.52 26.35 -18.59
CA GLY A 543 26.19 25.14 -19.35
C GLY A 543 25.23 24.23 -18.60
N PHE A 544 25.51 23.96 -17.31
CA PHE A 544 24.64 23.19 -16.43
C PHE A 544 23.24 23.83 -16.30
N ILE A 545 23.16 25.13 -16.02
CA ILE A 545 21.87 25.86 -15.90
C ILE A 545 21.03 25.71 -17.17
N LYS A 546 21.64 25.88 -18.36
CA LYS A 546 20.92 25.71 -19.63
C LYS A 546 20.51 24.27 -19.92
N LEU A 547 21.29 23.28 -19.47
CA LEU A 547 20.89 21.88 -19.57
C LEU A 547 19.65 21.57 -18.70
N VAL A 548 19.63 22.04 -17.44
CA VAL A 548 18.46 21.87 -16.55
C VAL A 548 17.23 22.58 -17.10
N GLU A 549 17.39 23.79 -17.67
CA GLU A 549 16.31 24.52 -18.34
C GLU A 549 15.74 23.74 -19.54
N CYS A 550 16.60 23.10 -20.34
CA CYS A 550 16.15 22.23 -21.44
C CYS A 550 15.39 21.00 -20.93
N ILE A 551 15.83 20.37 -19.83
CA ILE A 551 15.14 19.21 -19.22
C ILE A 551 13.75 19.63 -18.71
N PHE A 552 13.62 20.79 -18.08
CA PHE A 552 12.33 21.36 -17.70
C PHE A 552 11.41 21.56 -18.91
N GLU A 553 11.93 22.14 -20.00
CA GLU A 553 11.15 22.33 -21.23
C GLU A 553 10.76 21.03 -21.94
N CYS A 554 11.58 19.97 -21.90
CA CYS A 554 11.18 18.63 -22.34
C CYS A 554 9.95 18.13 -21.58
N LEU A 555 9.98 18.26 -20.24
CA LEU A 555 8.91 17.80 -19.37
C LEU A 555 7.62 18.60 -19.60
N GLU A 556 7.70 19.92 -19.76
CA GLU A 556 6.56 20.78 -20.11
C GLU A 556 6.02 20.52 -21.53
N ALA A 557 6.88 20.17 -22.48
CA ALA A 557 6.49 19.70 -23.81
C ALA A 557 5.85 18.28 -23.81
N CYS A 558 5.67 17.67 -22.63
CA CYS A 558 5.15 16.30 -22.45
C CYS A 558 6.02 15.24 -23.15
N LEU A 559 7.33 15.46 -23.17
CA LEU A 559 8.34 14.49 -23.58
C LEU A 559 8.94 13.81 -22.35
N PRO A 560 9.33 12.52 -22.44
CA PRO A 560 10.26 11.96 -21.46
C PRO A 560 11.61 12.71 -21.56
N PRO A 561 12.35 12.89 -20.45
CA PRO A 561 13.67 13.50 -20.47
C PRO A 561 14.73 12.47 -20.89
N ASP A 562 14.56 11.88 -22.07
CA ASP A 562 15.59 11.03 -22.71
C ASP A 562 16.58 11.87 -23.52
N GLU A 563 17.77 11.33 -23.80
CA GLU A 563 18.87 12.03 -24.50
C GLU A 563 18.38 12.68 -25.81
N ARG A 564 17.59 11.94 -26.59
CA ARG A 564 17.07 12.41 -27.88
C ARG A 564 16.04 13.54 -27.72
N ALA A 565 15.18 13.48 -26.72
CA ALA A 565 14.21 14.54 -26.44
C ALA A 565 14.92 15.83 -25.97
N ILE A 566 15.97 15.69 -25.17
CA ILE A 566 16.82 16.78 -24.69
C ILE A 566 17.58 17.42 -25.85
N ASP A 567 18.23 16.63 -26.71
CA ASP A 567 18.93 17.11 -27.91
C ASP A 567 18.02 17.95 -28.82
N ILE A 568 16.79 17.50 -29.06
CA ILE A 568 15.80 18.23 -29.88
C ILE A 568 15.48 19.62 -29.29
N VAL A 569 15.43 19.75 -27.96
CA VAL A 569 15.21 21.04 -27.28
C VAL A 569 16.47 21.91 -27.32
N ILE A 570 17.66 21.33 -27.09
CA ILE A 570 18.94 22.02 -27.18
C ILE A 570 19.16 22.62 -28.59
N ASP A 571 18.94 21.82 -29.64
CA ASP A 571 19.02 22.24 -31.03
C ASP A 571 17.97 23.31 -31.38
N GLY A 572 16.73 23.13 -30.88
CA GLY A 572 15.64 24.08 -31.08
C GLY A 572 15.91 25.47 -30.49
N ARG A 573 16.67 25.54 -29.39
CA ARG A 573 17.10 26.78 -28.74
C ARG A 573 18.40 27.36 -29.30
N GLY A 574 19.28 26.51 -29.83
CA GLY A 574 20.64 26.89 -30.22
C GLY A 574 21.61 27.03 -29.04
N ASP A 575 21.27 26.45 -27.87
CA ASP A 575 22.05 26.56 -26.63
C ASP A 575 23.23 25.56 -26.55
N SER A 576 23.40 24.66 -27.54
CA SER A 576 24.49 23.66 -27.60
C SER A 576 25.86 24.24 -27.24
N ALA A 577 26.29 25.35 -27.85
CA ALA A 577 27.61 25.96 -27.58
C ALA A 577 27.78 26.55 -26.16
N ILE A 578 26.70 26.60 -25.36
CA ILE A 578 26.74 26.94 -23.92
C ILE A 578 26.78 25.65 -23.09
N ILE A 579 25.93 24.67 -23.41
CA ILE A 579 25.83 23.37 -22.73
C ILE A 579 27.11 22.54 -22.93
N ASP A 580 27.73 22.59 -24.10
CA ASP A 580 29.04 22.00 -24.41
C ASP A 580 30.10 22.33 -23.36
N LYS A 581 30.03 23.50 -22.71
CA LYS A 581 31.01 23.92 -21.69
C LYS A 581 30.85 23.17 -20.37
N PHE A 582 29.68 22.59 -20.12
CA PHE A 582 29.44 21.62 -19.05
C PHE A 582 29.93 20.23 -19.48
N LEU A 583 29.55 19.77 -20.67
CA LEU A 583 29.91 18.44 -21.18
C LEU A 583 31.44 18.27 -21.36
N MET A 584 32.12 19.27 -21.93
CA MET A 584 33.59 19.31 -22.02
C MET A 584 34.30 19.39 -20.66
N GLY A 585 33.58 19.71 -19.57
CA GLY A 585 34.07 19.65 -18.19
C GLY A 585 33.93 18.27 -17.54
N ASN A 586 33.66 17.23 -18.34
CA ASN A 586 33.21 15.89 -17.93
C ASN A 586 31.84 15.89 -17.22
N GLY A 587 31.03 16.95 -17.38
CA GLY A 587 29.62 16.89 -17.01
C GLY A 587 28.86 15.96 -17.94
N ASP A 588 27.79 15.36 -17.44
CA ASP A 588 27.02 14.35 -18.17
C ASP A 588 25.51 14.64 -18.07
N THR A 589 24.77 14.34 -19.13
CA THR A 589 23.32 14.58 -19.23
C THR A 589 22.54 13.53 -18.43
N GLU A 590 22.95 12.26 -18.50
CA GLU A 590 22.33 11.17 -17.73
C GLU A 590 22.50 11.43 -16.22
N GLU A 591 23.71 11.76 -15.73
CA GLU A 591 23.93 12.16 -14.33
C GLU A 591 22.98 13.30 -13.91
N VAL A 592 22.77 14.35 -14.72
CA VAL A 592 21.87 15.47 -14.36
C VAL A 592 20.41 15.04 -14.31
N VAL A 593 19.92 14.26 -15.28
CA VAL A 593 18.53 13.75 -15.27
C VAL A 593 18.31 12.83 -14.06
N VAL A 594 19.23 11.90 -13.79
CA VAL A 594 19.12 10.97 -12.66
C VAL A 594 19.15 11.71 -11.32
N ASN A 595 19.93 12.79 -11.19
CA ASN A 595 19.89 13.66 -10.00
C ASN A 595 18.50 14.29 -9.79
N ILE A 596 17.82 14.79 -10.84
CA ILE A 596 16.45 15.34 -10.74
C ILE A 596 15.44 14.26 -10.31
N PHE A 597 15.52 13.05 -10.88
CA PHE A 597 14.69 11.92 -10.45
C PHE A 597 14.92 11.56 -8.98
N ARG A 598 16.18 11.59 -8.55
CA ARG A 598 16.57 11.34 -7.15
C ARG A 598 16.08 12.46 -6.22
N GLY A 599 16.20 13.72 -6.62
CA GLY A 599 15.69 14.90 -5.91
C GLY A 599 14.20 14.76 -5.63
N VAL A 600 13.39 14.53 -6.68
CA VAL A 600 11.96 14.24 -6.53
C VAL A 600 11.69 13.06 -5.61
N MET A 601 12.39 11.93 -5.79
CA MET A 601 12.21 10.73 -4.96
C MET A 601 12.59 10.96 -3.48
N MET A 602 13.54 11.85 -3.20
CA MET A 602 13.95 12.24 -1.86
C MET A 602 13.03 13.31 -1.24
N SER A 603 12.37 14.13 -2.06
CA SER A 603 11.43 15.18 -1.63
C SER A 603 10.19 14.64 -0.93
N SER A 604 9.55 15.49 -0.12
CA SER A 604 8.29 15.17 0.53
C SER A 604 7.17 14.81 -0.48
N VAL A 605 7.19 15.35 -1.71
CA VAL A 605 6.20 15.10 -2.78
C VAL A 605 6.06 13.61 -3.11
N ALA A 606 7.19 12.94 -3.40
CA ALA A 606 7.18 11.51 -3.75
C ALA A 606 6.89 10.61 -2.54
N VAL A 607 7.27 11.08 -1.35
CA VAL A 607 7.37 10.32 -0.09
C VAL A 607 6.02 10.27 0.66
N THR A 608 5.20 11.32 0.64
CA THR A 608 3.89 11.33 1.31
C THR A 608 2.73 11.41 0.33
N GLY A 609 2.95 11.91 -0.88
CA GLY A 609 1.87 12.46 -1.69
C GLY A 609 1.24 13.71 -1.08
N GLU A 610 1.91 14.34 -0.10
CA GLU A 610 1.54 15.56 0.63
C GLU A 610 2.81 16.32 1.02
N SER A 611 3.30 17.17 0.11
CA SER A 611 4.53 17.90 0.36
C SER A 611 4.29 19.13 1.21
N ALA A 612 5.02 19.25 2.31
CA ALA A 612 5.10 20.48 3.10
C ALA A 612 5.72 21.64 2.29
N ASP A 613 6.49 21.32 1.24
CA ASP A 613 7.11 22.27 0.32
C ASP A 613 6.11 22.71 -0.79
N LEU A 614 5.19 21.83 -1.23
CA LEU A 614 4.04 22.23 -2.06
C LEU A 614 3.06 23.13 -1.30
N ASP A 615 3.00 23.08 0.04
CA ASP A 615 2.22 24.04 0.82
C ASP A 615 2.83 25.46 0.83
N TYR A 616 4.10 25.60 0.45
CA TYR A 616 4.73 26.90 0.16
C TYR A 616 4.68 27.30 -1.32
N GLN A 617 4.44 26.35 -2.23
CA GLN A 617 4.46 26.62 -3.68
C GLN A 617 3.08 26.67 -4.32
N LYS A 618 2.95 27.63 -5.24
CA LYS A 618 1.82 27.84 -6.14
C LYS A 618 1.75 26.71 -7.19
N GLY A 619 1.34 25.52 -6.75
CA GLY A 619 1.29 24.30 -7.55
C GLY A 619 0.63 23.08 -6.88
N ARG A 620 0.32 23.13 -5.57
CA ARG A 620 -0.37 22.05 -4.86
C ARG A 620 -1.68 21.62 -5.56
N GLU A 621 -2.55 22.58 -5.85
CA GLU A 621 -3.84 22.32 -6.52
C GLU A 621 -3.66 21.70 -7.92
N ASP A 622 -2.69 22.19 -8.69
CA ASP A 622 -2.37 21.67 -10.02
C ASP A 622 -1.96 20.20 -9.94
N TYR A 623 -1.05 19.84 -9.03
CA TYR A 623 -0.59 18.45 -8.86
C TYR A 623 -1.74 17.47 -8.53
N TYR A 624 -2.63 17.82 -7.59
CA TYR A 624 -3.75 16.93 -7.26
C TYR A 624 -4.85 16.91 -8.32
N SER A 625 -4.96 17.97 -9.14
CA SER A 625 -5.88 17.98 -10.28
C SER A 625 -5.50 16.95 -11.37
N LEU A 626 -4.23 16.56 -11.43
CA LEU A 626 -3.74 15.52 -12.33
C LEU A 626 -4.21 14.12 -11.86
N PRO A 627 -4.55 13.22 -12.80
CA PRO A 627 -5.10 11.90 -12.46
C PRO A 627 -4.06 10.99 -11.81
N GLU A 628 -4.49 10.23 -10.77
CA GLU A 628 -3.62 9.24 -10.13
C GLU A 628 -3.26 8.11 -11.10
N CYS A 629 -1.99 7.70 -11.11
CA CYS A 629 -1.53 6.55 -11.85
C CYS A 629 -0.73 5.57 -10.98
N ARG A 630 -0.87 4.28 -11.26
CA ARG A 630 0.03 3.24 -10.72
C ARG A 630 1.51 3.60 -10.95
N ASN A 631 1.84 4.27 -12.06
CA ASN A 631 3.21 4.65 -12.40
C ASN A 631 3.70 5.96 -11.74
N ASP A 632 2.90 6.66 -10.93
CA ASP A 632 3.25 7.98 -10.35
C ASP A 632 4.57 8.01 -9.56
N HIS A 633 5.02 6.86 -9.07
CA HIS A 633 6.23 6.73 -8.24
C HIS A 633 7.20 5.67 -8.78
N GLU A 634 7.01 5.16 -9.99
CA GLU A 634 7.85 4.11 -10.56
C GLU A 634 9.14 4.68 -11.20
N TYR A 635 9.85 5.54 -10.46
CA TYR A 635 10.97 6.36 -10.93
C TYR A 635 12.07 5.52 -11.59
N GLN A 636 12.52 4.44 -10.94
CA GLN A 636 13.57 3.55 -11.45
C GLN A 636 13.17 2.90 -12.79
N PHE A 637 11.94 2.41 -12.89
CA PHE A 637 11.38 1.89 -14.14
C PHE A 637 11.33 2.95 -15.23
N VAL A 638 10.94 4.19 -14.91
CA VAL A 638 10.88 5.30 -15.88
C VAL A 638 12.27 5.71 -16.37
N ILE A 639 13.29 5.75 -15.49
CA ILE A 639 14.70 5.98 -15.86
C ILE A 639 15.16 4.94 -16.88
N GLN A 640 14.87 3.66 -16.66
CA GLN A 640 15.21 2.58 -17.60
C GLN A 640 14.44 2.67 -18.92
N GLN A 641 13.21 3.22 -18.93
CA GLN A 641 12.49 3.52 -20.18
C GLN A 641 13.03 4.76 -20.91
N CYS A 642 13.92 5.54 -20.29
CA CYS A 642 14.72 6.61 -20.90
C CYS A 642 16.14 6.13 -21.27
N ASP A 643 16.37 4.81 -21.29
CA ASP A 643 17.63 4.12 -21.61
C ASP A 643 18.82 4.34 -20.63
N TYR A 644 18.56 4.92 -19.44
CA TYR A 644 19.57 5.22 -18.41
C TYR A 644 19.84 4.03 -17.47
N PHE A 645 20.29 2.91 -18.02
CA PHE A 645 20.43 1.63 -17.30
C PHE A 645 21.58 1.59 -16.28
N ALA A 646 22.49 2.57 -16.28
CA ALA A 646 23.68 2.54 -15.42
C ALA A 646 23.39 2.91 -13.96
N HIS A 647 22.22 3.48 -13.67
CA HIS A 647 21.89 4.04 -12.36
C HIS A 647 20.82 3.23 -11.63
N ASP A 648 21.09 2.96 -10.36
CA ASP A 648 20.15 2.46 -9.37
C ASP A 648 19.82 3.62 -8.40
N LEU A 649 18.53 3.95 -8.28
CA LEU A 649 18.05 5.00 -7.37
C LEU A 649 17.92 4.53 -5.90
N SER A 650 17.99 3.23 -5.61
CA SER A 650 17.49 2.64 -4.34
C SER A 650 18.37 2.81 -3.09
#